data_AF-A0A1V8UUK1-F1
#
_entry.id   AF-A0A1V8UUK1-F1
#
_cell.length_a   1.000
_cell.length_b   1.000
_cell.length_c   1.000
_cell.angle_alpha   90.00
_cell.angle_beta   90.00
_cell.angle_gamma   90.00
#
_symmetry.space_group_name_H-M   'P 1'
#
loop_
_entity.id
_entity.type
_entity.pdbx_description
1 polymer ?
#
loop_
_entity_poly.entity_id
_entity_poly.type
_entity_poly.pdbx_seq_one_letter_code
_entity_poly.pdbx_strand_id
1 'polypeptide(L)'
;MLAVCFVFLVTLARQATSLATRRVVERDADPDYAAQAQSISAVLSSPTFTPYTKPTQKIEEFIAVGDSYTAGTGCNGNDEVIAGDAYRGKRSYPMQMAADVDSWAFINGDATLPRFSFHAYTGATSIEVVTQQLKQGAYKDDKNIEWYQPFGKPQIAVMTIGGNDAGLSTILKNCIYQAWKTAECAESLQELQDQINSGTLQDKINVALYNVAATGRAAGGTNPSRSFQVFVLGYPTFFNDQDKWCDDVSFGYWPWRKPKLTAELRQQLNALTVAVNGAIARAAEDLVSMGVIFVDGLDAEYQGHRYCEPGLSSSSMIDYKTWFWSPYAHYDTASEGPGDPTNPYLSTEQDLDPAQAVIDFLFPGQDKTVADFSEDNPPWRAPEASNYVTLDDVFSAMEESVNATIDVVPFPYKRSFHPKATAYGRHAVLLFEAIGNNRDVSGAASSGSGGQNQTSSGIADGQQLALATYIDPGANPDTWNRIINFPTLKNSIVVANVVNGPDSALNNGWSDVIPRAAAQEKTVLGYVRTGYLGVSQQKFTTRLGSSQTSDWISQIQEDVDQWYRLYPGHIGGIFFDEAWNDCGPDNINAKLYEIITQSTKRKYPAAYTVLNPGAPMPRCFEHSADALLTAEVSYATYTSDAFIANDWTPSNFRKLWHIVYDVPIGQVGTVAALAKQRGVGLLHITDDVEPNPYDTIPNDAYMEALMDAITGGGPLYEPVHEWPAAHGTALSVSTPSLKLNSFDYSSAVFSWTSTSNAIGFRLYQDSSLILELTPTMTAVTVGGLTPGQSYVFSLAAMLGDGTSSTKSNSITMTTMSLPGNGHTVSSTSVTMSGGSTTYTARILVPYAYVRIFIFKEIFGCYYCKESSCVVGGYGWNSGWTINYGQYLSVCNHYMIEGAALYSYTGTTTADSTAAPWSWQYVADVSLLQDGYDYTWTFPVGSSVVDTSRFLVQVQGYGPPANVLGYCIAGAGDAVTPSYCTDTSDAHMALPEPF
;
A
#
# COMPACT_ATOMS: atom_id res chain seq x y z
N MET A 1 19.99 0.09 -70.88
CA MET A 1 21.07 -0.18 -69.91
C MET A 1 21.71 1.09 -69.37
N LEU A 2 22.27 1.99 -70.20
CA LEU A 2 22.86 3.26 -69.71
C LEU A 2 21.86 4.23 -69.03
N ALA A 3 20.61 4.31 -69.48
CA ALA A 3 19.59 5.14 -68.83
C ALA A 3 19.11 4.59 -67.47
N VAL A 4 19.13 3.27 -67.27
CA VAL A 4 18.75 2.63 -66.01
C VAL A 4 19.86 2.76 -64.98
N CYS A 5 21.13 2.61 -65.38
CA CYS A 5 22.27 2.91 -64.49
C CYS A 5 22.34 4.40 -64.12
N PHE A 6 21.98 5.33 -65.01
CA PHE A 6 22.00 6.76 -64.70
C PHE A 6 20.91 7.15 -63.70
N VAL A 7 19.70 6.57 -63.81
CA VAL A 7 18.66 6.74 -62.80
C VAL A 7 19.08 6.10 -61.47
N PHE A 8 19.67 4.90 -61.47
CA PHE A 8 20.15 4.24 -60.26
C PHE A 8 21.27 5.04 -59.57
N LEU A 9 22.25 5.57 -60.32
CA LEU A 9 23.33 6.40 -59.80
C LEU A 9 22.87 7.78 -59.32
N VAL A 10 21.87 8.39 -59.99
CA VAL A 10 21.28 9.66 -59.52
C VAL A 10 20.40 9.45 -58.28
N THR A 11 19.77 8.28 -58.14
CA THR A 11 19.00 7.91 -56.94
C THR A 11 19.93 7.57 -55.77
N LEU A 12 21.01 6.81 -56.00
CA LEU A 12 22.08 6.58 -55.03
C LEU A 12 22.83 7.86 -54.67
N ALA A 13 23.05 8.79 -55.60
CA ALA A 13 23.69 10.07 -55.30
C ALA A 13 22.75 11.00 -54.51
N ARG A 14 21.44 11.00 -54.78
CA ARG A 14 20.42 11.72 -53.99
C ARG A 14 20.20 11.08 -52.61
N GLN A 15 20.25 9.75 -52.51
CA GLN A 15 20.18 9.02 -51.24
C GLN A 15 21.47 9.14 -50.44
N ALA A 16 22.65 9.11 -51.06
CA ALA A 16 23.91 9.36 -50.39
C ALA A 16 24.05 10.82 -49.95
N THR A 17 23.49 11.78 -50.68
CA THR A 17 23.41 13.17 -50.20
C THR A 17 22.39 13.34 -49.08
N SER A 18 21.28 12.59 -49.07
CA SER A 18 20.30 12.53 -47.97
C SER A 18 20.84 11.82 -46.71
N LEU A 19 21.60 10.73 -46.86
CA LEU A 19 22.28 10.01 -45.78
C LEU A 19 23.49 10.79 -45.26
N ALA A 20 24.21 11.49 -46.14
CA ALA A 20 25.24 12.44 -45.74
C ALA A 20 24.63 13.67 -45.05
N THR A 21 23.43 14.14 -45.42
CA THR A 21 22.75 15.19 -44.62
C THR A 21 22.16 14.67 -43.32
N ARG A 22 21.81 13.37 -43.20
CA ARG A 22 21.36 12.75 -41.94
C ARG A 22 22.46 12.58 -40.89
N ARG A 23 23.74 12.51 -41.30
CA ARG A 23 24.92 12.50 -40.41
C ARG A 23 25.74 13.80 -40.42
N VAL A 24 25.35 14.77 -41.24
CA VAL A 24 25.89 16.14 -41.27
C VAL A 24 24.74 17.11 -41.02
N VAL A 25 23.99 16.87 -39.92
CA VAL A 25 23.74 18.01 -39.04
C VAL A 25 25.08 18.20 -38.36
N GLU A 26 25.64 19.38 -38.55
CA GLU A 26 26.93 19.78 -38.03
C GLU A 26 27.11 19.24 -36.60
N ARG A 27 28.32 18.77 -36.27
CA ARG A 27 28.84 18.93 -34.91
C ARG A 27 28.91 20.44 -34.64
N ASP A 28 27.76 21.11 -34.58
CA ASP A 28 27.55 22.17 -33.64
C ASP A 28 27.93 21.56 -32.29
N ALA A 29 28.77 22.26 -31.54
CA ALA A 29 29.17 21.81 -30.21
C ALA A 29 27.92 21.29 -29.48
N ASP A 30 28.03 20.10 -28.86
CA ASP A 30 26.96 19.53 -28.05
C ASP A 30 26.36 20.67 -27.22
N PRO A 31 25.04 20.94 -27.32
CA PRO A 31 24.45 22.12 -26.71
C PRO A 31 24.90 22.19 -25.26
N ASP A 32 25.40 23.34 -24.83
CA ASP A 32 25.78 23.53 -23.42
C ASP A 32 24.51 23.54 -22.57
N TYR A 33 24.02 22.35 -22.23
CA TYR A 33 22.76 22.15 -21.50
C TYR A 33 22.83 22.81 -20.14
N ALA A 34 24.01 22.83 -19.49
CA ALA A 34 24.20 23.53 -18.23
C ALA A 34 24.01 25.05 -18.40
N ALA A 35 24.61 25.65 -19.44
CA ALA A 35 24.39 27.07 -19.73
C ALA A 35 22.94 27.39 -20.13
N GLN A 36 22.28 26.49 -20.86
CA GLN A 36 20.86 26.65 -21.22
C GLN A 36 19.94 26.52 -20.01
N ALA A 37 20.16 25.53 -19.15
CA ALA A 37 19.42 25.35 -17.89
C ALA A 37 19.62 26.57 -16.97
N GLN A 38 20.85 27.08 -16.85
CA GLN A 38 21.12 28.34 -16.13
C GLN A 38 20.37 29.53 -16.75
N SER A 39 20.32 29.60 -18.08
CA SER A 39 19.55 30.65 -18.79
C SER A 39 18.05 30.53 -18.52
N ILE A 40 17.51 29.31 -18.51
CA ILE A 40 16.12 29.03 -18.13
C ILE A 40 15.87 29.50 -16.69
N SER A 41 16.70 29.09 -15.72
CA SER A 41 16.59 29.51 -14.33
C SER A 41 16.64 31.04 -14.16
N ALA A 42 17.47 31.72 -14.95
CA ALA A 42 17.51 33.19 -14.98
C ALA A 42 16.23 33.82 -15.56
N VAL A 43 15.64 33.22 -16.59
CA VAL A 43 14.33 33.64 -17.13
C VAL A 43 13.24 33.47 -16.08
N LEU A 44 13.18 32.32 -15.40
CA LEU A 44 12.15 32.04 -14.38
C LEU A 44 12.29 32.90 -13.13
N SER A 45 13.53 33.32 -12.80
CA SER A 45 13.82 34.21 -11.67
C SER A 45 13.63 35.70 -12.00
N SER A 46 13.34 36.06 -13.25
CA SER A 46 13.16 37.44 -13.68
C SER A 46 11.91 38.07 -13.03
N PRO A 47 11.98 39.31 -12.49
CA PRO A 47 10.80 40.01 -11.96
C PRO A 47 9.69 40.25 -12.98
N THR A 48 10.01 40.13 -14.28
CA THR A 48 9.04 40.27 -15.38
C THR A 48 8.43 38.94 -15.82
N PHE A 49 8.97 37.82 -15.35
CA PHE A 49 8.39 36.51 -15.60
C PHE A 49 7.05 36.38 -14.88
N THR A 50 6.05 35.86 -15.59
CA THR A 50 4.73 35.62 -15.00
C THR A 50 4.51 34.13 -14.84
N PRO A 51 4.40 33.63 -13.59
CA PRO A 51 4.22 32.21 -13.33
C PRO A 51 2.94 31.64 -13.93
N TYR A 52 2.95 30.32 -14.06
CA TYR A 52 1.82 29.48 -14.39
C TYR A 52 0.56 29.87 -13.60
N THR A 53 -0.59 29.75 -14.25
CA THR A 53 -1.89 29.93 -13.61
C THR A 53 -2.78 28.77 -14.01
N LYS A 54 -3.43 28.15 -13.02
CA LYS A 54 -4.31 27.00 -13.22
C LYS A 54 -5.38 27.32 -14.28
N PRO A 55 -5.52 26.52 -15.35
CA PRO A 55 -6.47 26.80 -16.42
C PRO A 55 -7.91 26.55 -15.96
N THR A 56 -8.81 27.40 -16.44
CA THR A 56 -10.27 27.28 -16.23
C THR A 56 -11.02 26.94 -17.52
N GLN A 57 -10.30 26.86 -18.65
CA GLN A 57 -10.87 26.60 -19.97
C GLN A 57 -11.00 25.11 -20.25
N LYS A 58 -11.77 24.73 -21.26
CA LYS A 58 -11.78 23.36 -21.78
C LYS A 58 -10.50 23.07 -22.55
N ILE A 59 -10.19 21.79 -22.70
CA ILE A 59 -9.15 21.29 -23.59
C ILE A 59 -9.81 21.01 -24.94
N GLU A 60 -9.51 21.85 -25.93
CA GLU A 60 -9.99 21.71 -27.31
C GLU A 60 -8.94 21.07 -28.21
N GLU A 61 -7.66 21.12 -27.82
CA GLU A 61 -6.56 20.40 -28.45
C GLU A 61 -5.52 19.97 -27.41
N PHE A 62 -4.99 18.76 -27.56
CA PHE A 62 -3.78 18.32 -26.85
C PHE A 62 -2.74 17.77 -27.83
N ILE A 63 -1.46 17.92 -27.47
CA ILE A 63 -0.34 17.38 -28.22
C ILE A 63 0.32 16.23 -27.43
N ALA A 64 0.79 15.21 -28.14
CA ALA A 64 1.66 14.19 -27.56
C ALA A 64 3.04 14.24 -28.23
N VAL A 65 4.06 14.55 -27.43
CA VAL A 65 5.46 14.67 -27.83
C VAL A 65 6.29 13.74 -26.95
N GLY A 66 7.56 13.51 -27.28
CA GLY A 66 8.44 12.65 -26.49
C GLY A 66 8.94 11.44 -27.28
N ASP A 67 9.31 10.40 -26.55
CA ASP A 67 10.03 9.25 -27.07
C ASP A 67 9.14 8.02 -27.35
N SER A 68 9.74 6.83 -27.37
CA SER A 68 9.09 5.56 -27.70
C SER A 68 7.97 5.16 -26.74
N TYR A 69 8.03 5.57 -25.47
CA TYR A 69 6.97 5.28 -24.51
C TYR A 69 5.72 6.11 -24.79
N THR A 70 5.89 7.32 -25.33
CA THR A 70 4.76 8.13 -25.83
C THR A 70 4.30 7.69 -27.20
N ALA A 71 5.23 7.34 -28.10
CA ALA A 71 4.90 6.82 -29.42
C ALA A 71 4.14 5.48 -29.34
N GLY A 72 4.34 4.69 -28.28
CA GLY A 72 3.70 3.39 -28.08
C GLY A 72 4.35 2.26 -28.86
N THR A 73 5.68 2.24 -28.93
CA THR A 73 6.43 1.22 -29.67
C THR A 73 6.02 -0.20 -29.23
N GLY A 74 5.57 -1.01 -30.19
CA GLY A 74 5.19 -2.40 -29.97
C GLY A 74 3.73 -2.62 -29.53
N CYS A 75 2.94 -1.57 -29.31
CA CYS A 75 1.57 -1.74 -28.82
C CYS A 75 0.59 -2.25 -29.90
N ASN A 76 0.92 -2.26 -31.20
CA ASN A 76 0.02 -2.80 -32.22
C ASN A 76 0.18 -4.31 -32.46
N GLY A 77 1.18 -4.98 -31.89
CA GLY A 77 1.39 -6.42 -32.05
C GLY A 77 1.53 -6.83 -33.52
N ASN A 78 0.66 -7.69 -34.01
CA ASN A 78 0.68 -8.24 -35.38
C ASN A 78 0.46 -7.19 -36.47
N ASP A 79 -0.17 -6.07 -36.11
CA ASP A 79 -0.43 -4.97 -37.03
C ASP A 79 0.70 -3.92 -36.98
N GLU A 80 1.75 -4.16 -36.20
CA GLU A 80 2.93 -3.31 -36.12
C GLU A 80 3.87 -3.62 -37.29
N VAL A 81 4.24 -2.61 -38.06
CA VAL A 81 5.22 -2.71 -39.15
C VAL A 81 6.38 -1.80 -38.78
N ILE A 82 7.63 -2.26 -38.83
CA ILE A 82 8.80 -1.38 -38.64
C ILE A 82 9.49 -1.16 -39.99
N ALA A 83 9.22 -0.02 -40.62
CA ALA A 83 9.90 0.49 -41.81
C ALA A 83 9.87 2.03 -41.91
N GLY A 84 10.98 2.74 -41.63
CA GLY A 84 11.07 4.18 -41.91
C GLY A 84 10.61 5.11 -40.77
N ASP A 85 9.50 5.83 -40.87
CA ASP A 85 9.22 7.01 -40.03
C ASP A 85 8.22 6.74 -38.87
N ALA A 86 8.61 7.10 -37.62
CA ALA A 86 7.78 7.30 -36.43
C ALA A 86 6.52 6.42 -36.27
N TYR A 87 6.68 5.19 -35.79
CA TYR A 87 5.54 4.30 -35.52
C TYR A 87 4.78 4.72 -34.27
N ARG A 88 3.79 5.57 -34.49
CA ARG A 88 2.81 5.99 -33.49
C ARG A 88 1.75 4.90 -33.34
N GLY A 89 1.91 4.13 -32.29
CA GLY A 89 1.06 3.02 -31.92
C GLY A 89 -0.40 3.43 -31.79
N LYS A 90 -1.33 2.71 -32.43
CA LYS A 90 -2.78 2.97 -32.34
C LYS A 90 -3.32 2.72 -30.93
N ARG A 91 -2.57 1.95 -30.14
CA ARG A 91 -2.85 1.65 -28.73
C ARG A 91 -1.85 2.29 -27.77
N SER A 92 -1.12 3.30 -28.23
CA SER A 92 -0.32 4.16 -27.35
C SER A 92 -1.23 4.92 -26.39
N TYR A 93 -0.72 5.31 -25.22
CA TYR A 93 -1.54 6.04 -24.25
C TYR A 93 -2.14 7.34 -24.84
N PRO A 94 -1.44 8.12 -25.70
CA PRO A 94 -2.07 9.30 -26.32
C PRO A 94 -3.23 8.96 -27.27
N MET A 95 -3.12 7.85 -28.01
CA MET A 95 -4.21 7.40 -28.89
C MET A 95 -5.40 6.88 -28.09
N GLN A 96 -5.15 6.19 -26.98
CA GLN A 96 -6.21 5.78 -26.04
C GLN A 96 -6.90 7.01 -25.45
N MET A 97 -6.14 8.02 -25.00
CA MET A 97 -6.69 9.29 -24.55
C MET A 97 -7.52 9.96 -25.65
N ALA A 98 -7.02 10.03 -26.89
CA ALA A 98 -7.72 10.70 -27.99
C ALA A 98 -9.10 10.07 -28.33
N ALA A 99 -9.34 8.83 -27.90
CA ALA A 99 -10.59 8.10 -28.12
C ALA A 99 -11.50 8.01 -26.87
N ASP A 100 -11.02 8.40 -25.69
CA ASP A 100 -11.73 8.22 -24.41
C ASP A 100 -12.74 9.36 -24.15
N VAL A 101 -13.96 9.16 -24.65
CA VAL A 101 -15.05 10.13 -24.53
C VAL A 101 -15.43 10.42 -23.08
N ASP A 102 -15.41 9.42 -22.21
CA ASP A 102 -15.90 9.55 -20.84
C ASP A 102 -14.91 10.33 -19.98
N SER A 103 -13.61 10.03 -20.09
CA SER A 103 -12.57 10.79 -19.39
C SER A 103 -12.50 12.23 -19.89
N TRP A 104 -12.64 12.48 -21.20
CA TRP A 104 -12.74 13.86 -21.71
C TRP A 104 -14.03 14.55 -21.27
N ALA A 105 -15.15 13.83 -21.15
CA ALA A 105 -16.39 14.38 -20.59
C ALA A 105 -16.22 14.82 -19.14
N PHE A 106 -15.48 14.06 -18.34
CA PHE A 106 -15.12 14.44 -16.98
C PHE A 106 -14.24 15.70 -16.95
N ILE A 107 -13.21 15.76 -17.80
CA ILE A 107 -12.25 16.88 -17.83
C ILE A 107 -12.86 18.17 -18.40
N ASN A 108 -13.64 18.08 -19.49
CA ASN A 108 -14.19 19.23 -20.20
C ASN A 108 -15.61 19.60 -19.77
N GLY A 109 -16.30 18.73 -19.04
CA GLY A 109 -17.71 18.87 -18.72
C GLY A 109 -18.66 18.60 -19.90
N ASP A 110 -18.16 18.01 -21.00
CA ASP A 110 -18.96 17.49 -22.12
C ASP A 110 -18.19 16.47 -22.97
N ALA A 111 -18.92 15.61 -23.69
CA ALA A 111 -18.39 14.48 -24.46
C ALA A 111 -17.63 14.86 -25.75
N THR A 112 -17.31 16.13 -25.98
CA THR A 112 -16.53 16.55 -27.16
C THR A 112 -15.06 16.19 -26.97
N LEU A 113 -14.56 15.29 -27.82
CA LEU A 113 -13.16 14.93 -27.86
C LEU A 113 -12.31 16.13 -28.33
N PRO A 114 -11.19 16.43 -27.65
CA PRO A 114 -10.24 17.43 -28.13
C PRO A 114 -9.60 16.97 -29.45
N ARG A 115 -9.18 17.94 -30.27
CA ARG A 115 -8.27 17.68 -31.40
C ARG A 115 -6.96 17.09 -30.86
N PHE A 116 -6.46 16.06 -31.53
CA PHE A 116 -5.24 15.38 -31.13
C PHE A 116 -4.12 15.52 -32.17
N SER A 117 -2.94 15.93 -31.69
CA SER A 117 -1.74 16.14 -32.50
C SER A 117 -0.61 15.23 -31.98
N PHE A 118 -0.23 14.22 -32.76
CA PHE A 118 0.66 13.15 -32.29
C PHE A 118 2.05 13.23 -32.95
N HIS A 119 3.05 13.69 -32.19
CA HIS A 119 4.40 14.01 -32.67
C HIS A 119 5.52 13.15 -32.07
N ALA A 120 5.24 12.38 -31.03
CA ALA A 120 6.25 11.53 -30.39
C ALA A 120 6.91 10.55 -31.38
N TYR A 121 8.18 10.26 -31.13
CA TYR A 121 9.03 9.48 -32.02
C TYR A 121 9.92 8.49 -31.25
N THR A 122 9.95 7.24 -31.71
CA THR A 122 10.79 6.18 -31.13
C THR A 122 12.27 6.52 -31.25
N GLY A 123 12.94 6.68 -30.11
CA GLY A 123 14.36 7.04 -30.04
C GLY A 123 14.65 8.53 -29.85
N ALA A 124 13.62 9.37 -29.75
CA ALA A 124 13.81 10.80 -29.54
C ALA A 124 14.56 11.11 -28.23
N THR A 125 15.58 11.93 -28.34
CA THR A 125 16.30 12.60 -27.25
C THR A 125 15.70 13.96 -26.93
N SER A 126 16.12 14.58 -25.83
CA SER A 126 15.64 15.89 -25.40
C SER A 126 15.78 16.96 -26.49
N ILE A 127 16.90 16.97 -27.24
CA ILE A 127 17.12 17.94 -28.33
C ILE A 127 16.26 17.65 -29.57
N GLU A 128 15.93 16.39 -29.82
CA GLU A 128 15.05 16.00 -30.93
C GLU A 128 13.58 16.28 -30.61
N VAL A 129 13.18 16.34 -29.34
CA VAL A 129 11.87 16.93 -29.01
C VAL A 129 11.87 18.40 -29.43
N VAL A 130 12.89 19.18 -29.01
CA VAL A 130 12.94 20.63 -29.24
C VAL A 130 13.03 21.00 -30.72
N THR A 131 13.96 20.41 -31.44
CA THR A 131 14.29 20.83 -32.82
C THR A 131 13.29 20.33 -33.86
N GLN A 132 12.46 19.36 -33.47
CA GLN A 132 11.99 18.37 -34.42
C GLN A 132 10.50 18.01 -34.15
N GLN A 133 10.02 18.07 -32.90
CA GLN A 133 8.61 17.81 -32.54
C GLN A 133 7.78 19.07 -32.19
N LEU A 134 8.40 20.26 -32.08
CA LEU A 134 7.74 21.48 -31.59
C LEU A 134 7.31 22.50 -32.67
N LYS A 135 7.02 22.03 -33.88
CA LYS A 135 6.62 22.90 -34.98
C LYS A 135 5.19 23.41 -34.79
N GLN A 136 4.98 24.73 -34.86
CA GLN A 136 3.63 25.35 -34.80
C GLN A 136 3.07 25.61 -36.20
N GLY A 137 1.74 25.56 -36.35
CA GLY A 137 1.04 25.92 -37.59
C GLY A 137 -0.31 25.22 -37.77
N ALA A 138 -0.87 25.27 -38.98
CA ALA A 138 -2.13 24.59 -39.25
C ALA A 138 -1.93 23.08 -39.28
N TYR A 139 -2.58 22.38 -38.35
CA TYR A 139 -2.65 20.91 -38.32
C TYR A 139 -3.16 20.37 -39.66
N LYS A 140 -2.57 19.27 -40.14
CA LYS A 140 -2.93 18.62 -41.40
C LYS A 140 -3.31 17.16 -41.14
N ASP A 141 -4.59 16.86 -41.32
CA ASP A 141 -5.13 15.50 -41.22
C ASP A 141 -4.84 14.72 -42.51
N ASP A 142 -3.59 14.27 -42.66
CA ASP A 142 -3.16 13.42 -43.78
C ASP A 142 -2.14 12.38 -43.29
N LYS A 143 -2.48 11.12 -43.57
CA LYS A 143 -1.77 9.89 -43.22
C LYS A 143 -0.39 9.74 -43.84
N ASN A 144 -0.04 10.56 -44.83
CA ASN A 144 1.24 10.50 -45.55
C ASN A 144 2.25 11.56 -45.08
N ILE A 145 1.99 12.27 -43.98
CA ILE A 145 2.80 13.42 -43.61
C ILE A 145 3.93 13.04 -42.64
N GLU A 146 5.09 13.63 -42.92
CA GLU A 146 6.34 13.60 -42.16
C GLU A 146 6.10 13.92 -40.67
N TRP A 147 6.86 13.27 -39.78
CA TRP A 147 6.65 13.28 -38.33
C TRP A 147 6.84 14.67 -37.64
N TYR A 148 7.37 15.66 -38.35
CA TYR A 148 7.48 17.07 -37.93
C TYR A 148 6.27 17.93 -38.33
N GLN A 149 5.06 17.38 -38.25
CA GLN A 149 3.85 18.15 -38.53
C GLN A 149 3.73 19.37 -37.62
N PRO A 150 3.17 20.50 -38.12
CA PRO A 150 2.81 21.60 -37.26
C PRO A 150 1.57 21.28 -36.40
N PHE A 151 1.59 21.59 -35.10
CA PHE A 151 0.40 21.57 -34.24
C PHE A 151 -0.29 22.93 -34.15
N GLY A 152 -1.57 22.90 -33.79
CA GLY A 152 -2.45 24.07 -33.75
C GLY A 152 -2.26 24.91 -32.48
N LYS A 153 -3.29 24.91 -31.63
CA LYS A 153 -3.37 25.75 -30.43
C LYS A 153 -3.73 24.88 -29.21
N PRO A 154 -2.83 23.99 -28.76
CA PRO A 154 -3.10 23.07 -27.68
C PRO A 154 -3.26 23.77 -26.33
N GLN A 155 -4.04 23.16 -25.43
CA GLN A 155 -4.10 23.54 -24.03
C GLN A 155 -3.16 22.73 -23.15
N ILE A 156 -2.82 21.50 -23.55
CA ILE A 156 -1.89 20.63 -22.82
C ILE A 156 -0.94 19.88 -23.76
N ALA A 157 0.19 19.44 -23.22
CA ALA A 157 1.05 18.40 -23.77
C ALA A 157 1.14 17.20 -22.82
N VAL A 158 1.22 15.99 -23.37
CA VAL A 158 1.54 14.75 -22.63
C VAL A 158 2.80 14.12 -23.22
N MET A 159 3.71 13.62 -22.39
CA MET A 159 4.99 13.08 -22.87
C MET A 159 5.75 12.15 -21.91
N THR A 160 6.71 11.43 -22.47
CA THR A 160 7.83 10.75 -21.82
C THR A 160 9.12 11.23 -22.49
N ILE A 161 10.16 11.53 -21.72
CA ILE A 161 11.46 11.93 -22.26
C ILE A 161 12.59 11.63 -21.27
N GLY A 162 13.85 11.63 -21.72
CA GLY A 162 15.03 11.40 -20.88
C GLY A 162 15.59 9.98 -20.91
N GLY A 163 14.82 8.97 -21.34
CA GLY A 163 15.31 7.58 -21.40
C GLY A 163 16.43 7.37 -22.41
N ASN A 164 16.31 7.99 -23.59
CA ASN A 164 17.36 7.95 -24.62
C ASN A 164 18.57 8.81 -24.22
N ASP A 165 18.35 9.97 -23.58
CA ASP A 165 19.41 10.82 -23.04
C ASP A 165 20.23 10.11 -21.94
N ALA A 166 19.56 9.28 -21.15
CA ALA A 166 20.15 8.41 -20.13
C ALA A 166 20.87 7.17 -20.70
N GLY A 167 20.80 6.93 -22.02
CA GLY A 167 21.44 5.80 -22.65
C GLY A 167 20.87 4.43 -22.24
N LEU A 168 19.59 4.35 -21.84
CA LEU A 168 18.98 3.09 -21.39
C LEU A 168 19.10 1.97 -22.43
N SER A 169 18.91 2.29 -23.72
CA SER A 169 19.11 1.32 -24.81
C SER A 169 20.57 0.86 -24.95
N THR A 170 21.54 1.73 -24.67
CA THR A 170 22.97 1.39 -24.61
C THR A 170 23.27 0.46 -23.44
N ILE A 171 22.65 0.68 -22.28
CA ILE A 171 22.76 -0.21 -21.13
C ILE A 171 22.18 -1.59 -21.45
N LEU A 172 21.00 -1.67 -22.09
CA LEU A 172 20.44 -2.95 -22.54
C LEU A 172 21.40 -3.69 -23.48
N LYS A 173 22.00 -2.97 -24.45
CA LYS A 173 23.00 -3.53 -25.37
C LYS A 173 24.21 -4.12 -24.63
N ASN A 174 24.77 -3.38 -23.69
CA ASN A 174 26.06 -3.73 -23.06
C ASN A 174 25.91 -4.66 -21.85
N CYS A 175 24.77 -4.62 -21.15
CA CYS A 175 24.54 -5.40 -19.92
C CYS A 175 23.66 -6.63 -20.12
N ILE A 176 22.72 -6.61 -21.08
CA ILE A 176 21.69 -7.65 -21.20
C ILE A 176 21.85 -8.44 -22.50
N TYR A 177 21.86 -7.76 -23.65
CA TYR A 177 21.81 -8.45 -24.94
C TYR A 177 23.18 -8.92 -25.42
N GLN A 178 24.21 -8.07 -25.28
CA GLN A 178 25.58 -8.32 -25.74
C GLN A 178 25.67 -8.88 -27.18
N ALA A 179 24.74 -8.44 -28.04
CA ALA A 179 24.54 -8.97 -29.39
C ALA A 179 25.64 -8.59 -30.39
N TRP A 180 26.41 -7.53 -30.13
CA TRP A 180 27.46 -7.04 -31.05
C TRP A 180 28.72 -6.61 -30.29
N LYS A 181 29.62 -5.87 -30.97
CA LYS A 181 30.72 -5.15 -30.33
C LYS A 181 30.14 -4.12 -29.33
N THR A 182 30.20 -4.45 -28.05
CA THR A 182 29.70 -3.61 -26.94
C THR A 182 30.85 -3.03 -26.13
N ALA A 183 30.60 -1.89 -25.47
CA ALA A 183 31.43 -1.46 -24.36
C ALA A 183 31.17 -2.36 -23.13
N GLU A 184 31.97 -2.19 -22.08
CA GLU A 184 31.75 -2.90 -20.83
C GLU A 184 30.47 -2.41 -20.14
N CYS A 185 29.66 -3.33 -19.61
CA CYS A 185 28.42 -2.98 -18.91
C CYS A 185 28.67 -1.96 -17.79
N ALA A 186 29.73 -2.15 -17.00
CA ALA A 186 30.10 -1.26 -15.91
C ALA A 186 30.40 0.18 -16.39
N GLU A 187 30.99 0.36 -17.58
CA GLU A 187 31.26 1.70 -18.13
C GLU A 187 29.95 2.42 -18.46
N SER A 188 28.98 1.74 -19.06
CA SER A 188 27.68 2.33 -19.40
C SER A 188 26.83 2.66 -18.17
N LEU A 189 26.88 1.79 -17.14
CA LEU A 189 26.21 2.05 -15.87
C LEU A 189 26.86 3.25 -15.15
N GLN A 190 28.19 3.35 -15.18
CA GLN A 190 28.91 4.47 -14.58
C GLN A 190 28.66 5.78 -15.35
N GLU A 191 28.61 5.74 -16.67
CA GLU A 191 28.33 6.93 -17.49
C GLU A 191 26.94 7.52 -17.17
N LEU A 192 25.92 6.68 -17.03
CA LEU A 192 24.60 7.13 -16.59
C LEU A 192 24.66 7.67 -15.16
N GLN A 193 25.32 6.96 -14.24
CA GLN A 193 25.47 7.41 -12.86
C GLN A 193 26.17 8.77 -12.79
N ASP A 194 27.18 9.01 -13.61
CA ASP A 194 27.91 10.27 -13.71
C ASP A 194 27.02 11.39 -14.24
N GLN A 195 26.22 11.13 -15.29
CA GLN A 195 25.25 12.10 -15.82
C GLN A 195 24.14 12.47 -14.82
N ILE A 196 23.74 11.53 -13.96
CA ILE A 196 22.79 11.77 -12.88
C ILE A 196 23.45 12.62 -11.78
N ASN A 197 24.66 12.22 -11.34
CA ASN A 197 25.38 12.89 -10.25
C ASN A 197 25.81 14.31 -10.62
N SER A 198 26.17 14.55 -11.88
CA SER A 198 26.57 15.87 -12.38
C SER A 198 25.39 16.80 -12.61
N GLY A 199 24.15 16.29 -12.63
CA GLY A 199 22.96 17.04 -13.04
C GLY A 199 22.78 17.16 -14.56
N THR A 200 23.70 16.64 -15.37
CA THR A 200 23.66 16.78 -16.84
C THR A 200 22.42 16.15 -17.46
N LEU A 201 21.95 15.01 -16.95
CA LEU A 201 20.70 14.41 -17.42
C LEU A 201 19.50 15.33 -17.12
N GLN A 202 19.44 15.91 -15.93
CA GLN A 202 18.39 16.86 -15.54
C GLN A 202 18.42 18.12 -16.42
N ASP A 203 19.60 18.65 -16.74
CA ASP A 203 19.73 19.83 -17.63
C ASP A 203 19.17 19.57 -19.03
N LYS A 204 19.44 18.39 -19.61
CA LYS A 204 18.86 17.98 -20.91
C LYS A 204 17.34 17.95 -20.86
N ILE A 205 16.78 17.32 -19.82
CA ILE A 205 15.33 17.20 -19.63
C ILE A 205 14.69 18.58 -19.39
N ASN A 206 15.34 19.44 -18.60
CA ASN A 206 14.94 20.82 -18.35
C ASN A 206 14.79 21.60 -19.66
N VAL A 207 15.77 21.48 -20.57
CA VAL A 207 15.71 22.13 -21.88
C VAL A 207 14.50 21.63 -22.69
N ALA A 208 14.26 20.32 -22.73
CA ALA A 208 13.10 19.77 -23.44
C ALA A 208 11.77 20.26 -22.86
N LEU A 209 11.55 20.06 -21.57
CA LEU A 209 10.28 20.41 -20.89
C LEU A 209 10.00 21.91 -20.93
N TYR A 210 11.03 22.75 -20.76
CA TYR A 210 10.90 24.21 -20.88
C TYR A 210 10.45 24.61 -22.28
N ASN A 211 11.08 24.05 -23.32
CA ASN A 211 10.74 24.40 -24.70
C ASN A 211 9.35 23.91 -25.10
N VAL A 212 8.91 22.74 -24.63
CA VAL A 212 7.52 22.26 -24.82
C VAL A 212 6.55 23.24 -24.18
N ALA A 213 6.77 23.61 -22.92
CA ALA A 213 5.91 24.55 -22.21
C ALA A 213 5.91 25.94 -22.86
N ALA A 214 7.08 26.48 -23.21
CA ALA A 214 7.23 27.78 -23.85
C ALA A 214 6.54 27.83 -25.23
N THR A 215 6.73 26.78 -26.04
CA THR A 215 6.11 26.68 -27.37
C THR A 215 4.60 26.54 -27.27
N GLY A 216 4.09 25.72 -26.35
CA GLY A 216 2.64 25.59 -26.10
C GLY A 216 1.99 26.89 -25.63
N ARG A 217 2.65 27.63 -24.72
CA ARG A 217 2.22 28.98 -24.31
C ARG A 217 2.20 29.95 -25.50
N ALA A 218 3.21 29.90 -26.37
CA ALA A 218 3.32 30.76 -27.55
C ALA A 218 2.28 30.45 -28.64
N ALA A 219 1.80 29.20 -28.72
CA ALA A 219 0.77 28.80 -29.68
C ALA A 219 -0.60 29.46 -29.40
N GLY A 220 -0.83 29.93 -28.17
CA GLY A 220 -1.99 30.76 -27.83
C GLY A 220 -3.32 30.00 -27.76
N GLY A 221 -3.29 28.73 -27.36
CA GLY A 221 -4.48 27.91 -27.09
C GLY A 221 -5.14 28.18 -25.74
N THR A 222 -4.44 28.84 -24.83
CA THR A 222 -4.91 29.16 -23.48
C THR A 222 -5.05 30.67 -23.26
N ASN A 223 -5.96 31.06 -22.38
CA ASN A 223 -6.17 32.43 -21.92
C ASN A 223 -6.33 32.45 -20.38
N PRO A 224 -5.35 32.96 -19.62
CA PRO A 224 -4.09 33.53 -20.10
C PRO A 224 -3.17 32.46 -20.73
N SER A 225 -2.26 32.86 -21.64
CA SER A 225 -1.35 31.93 -22.33
C SER A 225 -0.49 31.10 -21.37
N ARG A 226 -0.19 31.63 -20.18
CA ARG A 226 0.54 30.96 -19.09
C ARG A 226 -0.22 29.80 -18.43
N SER A 227 -1.41 29.46 -18.90
CA SER A 227 -2.21 28.33 -18.41
C SER A 227 -2.03 27.05 -19.22
N PHE A 228 -1.13 27.03 -20.22
CA PHE A 228 -0.71 25.79 -20.88
C PHE A 228 -0.01 24.86 -19.90
N GLN A 229 -0.27 23.55 -20.01
CA GLN A 229 0.27 22.53 -19.11
C GLN A 229 1.07 21.46 -19.86
N VAL A 230 2.12 20.94 -19.24
CA VAL A 230 2.89 19.79 -19.74
C VAL A 230 2.83 18.70 -18.69
N PHE A 231 2.32 17.52 -19.04
CA PHE A 231 2.30 16.35 -18.18
C PHE A 231 3.37 15.37 -18.66
N VAL A 232 4.35 15.09 -17.80
CA VAL A 232 5.47 14.21 -18.10
C VAL A 232 5.44 12.96 -17.21
N LEU A 233 5.41 11.78 -17.82
CA LEU A 233 5.51 10.49 -17.14
C LEU A 233 6.98 10.05 -17.02
N GLY A 234 7.28 9.27 -15.98
CA GLY A 234 8.54 8.51 -15.86
C GLY A 234 8.51 7.19 -16.63
N TYR A 235 9.50 6.33 -16.38
CA TYR A 235 9.57 4.95 -16.89
C TYR A 235 9.37 3.94 -15.76
N PRO A 236 8.62 2.85 -15.96
CA PRO A 236 8.55 1.78 -14.98
C PRO A 236 9.89 1.04 -14.87
N THR A 237 10.21 0.56 -13.67
CA THR A 237 11.30 -0.41 -13.45
C THR A 237 10.96 -1.74 -14.13
N PHE A 238 11.98 -2.43 -14.60
CA PHE A 238 11.81 -3.52 -15.56
C PHE A 238 11.75 -4.91 -14.93
N PHE A 239 12.30 -5.07 -13.72
CA PHE A 239 12.50 -6.38 -13.10
C PHE A 239 11.87 -6.44 -11.70
N ASN A 240 11.24 -7.56 -11.35
CA ASN A 240 11.28 -8.01 -9.97
C ASN A 240 12.75 -8.34 -9.66
N ASP A 241 13.29 -7.79 -8.59
CA ASP A 241 14.72 -7.87 -8.23
C ASP A 241 14.99 -8.62 -6.92
N GLN A 242 13.97 -9.30 -6.41
CA GLN A 242 14.01 -10.10 -5.17
C GLN A 242 14.10 -11.60 -5.47
N ASP A 243 13.40 -12.06 -6.51
CA ASP A 243 13.25 -13.47 -6.81
C ASP A 243 14.49 -14.08 -7.46
N LYS A 244 15.10 -15.07 -6.81
CA LYS A 244 16.39 -15.66 -7.22
C LYS A 244 16.31 -16.59 -8.44
N TRP A 245 15.13 -17.08 -8.81
CA TRP A 245 15.01 -17.97 -9.98
C TRP A 245 15.50 -17.30 -11.27
N CYS A 246 15.42 -15.96 -11.31
CA CYS A 246 15.85 -15.17 -12.46
C CYS A 246 17.38 -15.04 -12.56
N ASP A 247 18.14 -15.37 -11.50
CA ASP A 247 19.60 -15.23 -11.49
C ASP A 247 20.27 -16.12 -12.53
N ASP A 248 19.61 -17.21 -12.93
CA ASP A 248 20.08 -18.12 -13.96
C ASP A 248 19.54 -17.79 -15.36
N VAL A 249 18.66 -16.80 -15.49
CA VAL A 249 18.08 -16.37 -16.78
C VAL A 249 19.05 -15.46 -17.53
N SER A 250 19.04 -15.54 -18.87
CA SER A 250 19.82 -14.66 -19.73
C SER A 250 19.03 -14.30 -20.98
N PHE A 251 19.09 -13.01 -21.35
CA PHE A 251 18.62 -12.49 -22.64
C PHE A 251 19.79 -12.28 -23.62
N GLY A 252 20.97 -12.81 -23.32
CA GLY A 252 22.14 -12.74 -24.18
C GLY A 252 21.90 -13.47 -25.51
N TYR A 253 22.22 -12.82 -26.61
CA TYR A 253 21.99 -13.35 -27.97
C TYR A 253 22.76 -14.65 -28.25
N TRP A 254 23.94 -14.80 -27.65
CA TRP A 254 24.90 -15.81 -28.07
C TRP A 254 25.04 -16.93 -27.02
N PRO A 255 24.97 -18.24 -27.38
CA PRO A 255 25.18 -19.33 -26.45
C PRO A 255 26.47 -19.29 -25.59
N TRP A 256 27.51 -18.62 -26.08
CA TRP A 256 28.84 -18.48 -25.48
C TRP A 256 29.04 -17.13 -24.79
N ARG A 257 28.05 -16.22 -24.87
CA ARG A 257 28.08 -14.91 -24.21
C ARG A 257 26.69 -14.62 -23.63
N LYS A 258 26.43 -15.20 -22.46
CA LYS A 258 25.14 -15.18 -21.75
C LYS A 258 25.23 -14.38 -20.44
N PRO A 259 25.25 -13.03 -20.47
CA PRO A 259 25.14 -12.24 -19.24
C PRO A 259 23.85 -12.62 -18.49
N LYS A 260 23.99 -12.88 -17.20
CA LYS A 260 22.90 -13.34 -16.34
C LYS A 260 22.13 -12.16 -15.76
N LEU A 261 20.81 -12.31 -15.63
CA LEU A 261 19.93 -11.35 -14.95
C LEU A 261 20.01 -11.55 -13.42
N THR A 262 21.22 -11.48 -12.86
CA THR A 262 21.43 -11.67 -11.42
C THR A 262 20.65 -10.63 -10.62
N ALA A 263 20.29 -10.96 -9.39
CA ALA A 263 19.63 -10.04 -8.46
C ALA A 263 20.41 -8.72 -8.36
N GLU A 264 21.75 -8.77 -8.29
CA GLU A 264 22.59 -7.56 -8.23
C GLU A 264 22.42 -6.69 -9.48
N LEU A 265 22.45 -7.30 -10.68
CA LEU A 265 22.25 -6.55 -11.93
C LEU A 265 20.84 -5.96 -12.00
N ARG A 266 19.80 -6.73 -11.64
CA ARG A 266 18.41 -6.26 -11.65
C ARG A 266 18.18 -5.11 -10.67
N GLN A 267 18.70 -5.22 -9.45
CA GLN A 267 18.64 -4.16 -8.45
C GLN A 267 19.35 -2.89 -8.95
N GLN A 268 20.52 -3.05 -9.57
CA GLN A 268 21.26 -1.90 -10.11
C GLN A 268 20.52 -1.21 -11.27
N LEU A 269 19.94 -1.97 -12.19
CA LEU A 269 19.15 -1.44 -13.31
C LEU A 269 17.86 -0.76 -12.84
N ASN A 270 17.16 -1.36 -11.87
CA ASN A 270 15.98 -0.74 -11.25
C ASN A 270 16.35 0.55 -10.52
N ALA A 271 17.42 0.54 -9.71
CA ALA A 271 17.88 1.73 -8.98
C ALA A 271 18.25 2.88 -9.94
N LEU A 272 18.90 2.59 -11.06
CA LEU A 272 19.19 3.60 -12.08
C LEU A 272 17.93 4.11 -12.78
N THR A 273 16.95 3.24 -13.05
CA THR A 273 15.65 3.65 -13.62
C THR A 273 14.92 4.60 -12.67
N VAL A 274 14.89 4.28 -11.37
CA VAL A 274 14.36 5.16 -10.32
C VAL A 274 15.13 6.49 -10.27
N ALA A 275 16.45 6.47 -10.40
CA ALA A 275 17.26 7.69 -10.41
C ALA A 275 17.02 8.56 -11.66
N VAL A 276 16.79 7.96 -12.84
CA VAL A 276 16.35 8.66 -14.06
C VAL A 276 14.99 9.31 -13.84
N ASN A 277 14.02 8.61 -13.26
CA ASN A 277 12.72 9.19 -12.91
C ASN A 277 12.87 10.35 -11.93
N GLY A 278 13.77 10.23 -10.95
CA GLY A 278 14.11 11.33 -10.05
C GLY A 278 14.67 12.55 -10.77
N ALA A 279 15.47 12.38 -11.84
CA ALA A 279 15.95 13.48 -12.66
C ALA A 279 14.82 14.15 -13.47
N ILE A 280 13.87 13.37 -13.98
CA ILE A 280 12.67 13.88 -14.67
C ILE A 280 11.79 14.66 -13.70
N ALA A 281 11.54 14.12 -12.50
CA ALA A 281 10.73 14.76 -11.47
C ALA A 281 11.35 16.09 -11.02
N ARG A 282 12.67 16.13 -10.77
CA ARG A 282 13.38 17.39 -10.45
C ARG A 282 13.33 18.41 -11.59
N ALA A 283 13.47 17.97 -12.84
CA ALA A 283 13.32 18.87 -13.99
C ALA A 283 11.89 19.44 -14.10
N ALA A 284 10.87 18.62 -13.83
CA ALA A 284 9.50 19.12 -13.74
C ALA A 284 9.31 20.09 -12.57
N GLU A 285 9.93 19.84 -11.42
CA GLU A 285 9.92 20.72 -10.24
C GLU A 285 10.54 22.10 -10.55
N ASP A 286 11.71 22.13 -11.18
CA ASP A 286 12.37 23.34 -11.67
C ASP A 286 11.44 24.17 -12.57
N LEU A 287 10.51 23.50 -13.26
CA LEU A 287 9.61 24.06 -14.26
C LEU A 287 8.14 24.11 -13.84
N VAL A 288 7.82 23.93 -12.56
CA VAL A 288 6.44 24.08 -12.03
C VAL A 288 5.87 25.46 -12.37
N SER A 289 6.71 26.50 -12.31
CA SER A 289 6.33 27.87 -12.69
C SER A 289 6.00 28.03 -14.18
N MET A 290 6.40 27.06 -15.02
CA MET A 290 6.03 26.94 -16.43
C MET A 290 4.77 26.10 -16.67
N GLY A 291 4.21 25.46 -15.64
CA GLY A 291 3.06 24.57 -15.75
C GLY A 291 3.44 23.14 -16.16
N VAL A 292 4.68 22.73 -15.85
CA VAL A 292 5.16 21.37 -16.06
C VAL A 292 4.83 20.55 -14.81
N ILE A 293 4.25 19.37 -15.01
CA ILE A 293 3.75 18.48 -13.97
C ILE A 293 4.32 17.09 -14.22
N PHE A 294 5.08 16.56 -13.26
CA PHE A 294 5.46 15.15 -13.24
C PHE A 294 4.27 14.31 -12.78
N VAL A 295 3.99 13.24 -13.52
CA VAL A 295 2.91 12.31 -13.21
C VAL A 295 3.52 11.05 -12.61
N ASP A 296 3.35 10.92 -11.30
CA ASP A 296 3.90 9.81 -10.50
C ASP A 296 2.93 8.61 -10.45
N GLY A 297 3.38 7.50 -9.86
CA GLY A 297 2.57 6.30 -9.63
C GLY A 297 2.70 5.24 -10.73
N LEU A 298 3.29 5.58 -11.88
CA LEU A 298 3.39 4.66 -13.02
C LEU A 298 4.17 3.38 -12.69
N ASP A 299 5.23 3.45 -11.89
CA ASP A 299 6.00 2.26 -11.52
C ASP A 299 5.18 1.29 -10.65
N ALA A 300 4.32 1.78 -9.77
CA ALA A 300 3.48 0.95 -8.92
C ALA A 300 2.49 0.10 -9.74
N GLU A 301 2.00 0.64 -10.86
CA GLU A 301 1.11 -0.07 -11.79
C GLU A 301 1.74 -1.34 -12.39
N TYR A 302 3.07 -1.42 -12.44
CA TYR A 302 3.79 -2.56 -13.00
C TYR A 302 4.11 -3.65 -11.96
N GLN A 303 3.69 -3.52 -10.69
CA GLN A 303 3.85 -4.57 -9.67
C GLN A 303 3.15 -5.88 -10.07
N GLY A 304 3.88 -6.99 -10.02
CA GLY A 304 3.38 -8.30 -10.46
C GLY A 304 3.43 -8.49 -11.98
N HIS A 305 3.87 -7.48 -12.74
CA HIS A 305 3.86 -7.46 -14.21
C HIS A 305 5.23 -7.26 -14.86
N ARG A 306 6.31 -7.22 -14.07
CA ARG A 306 7.68 -7.06 -14.55
C ARG A 306 8.26 -8.34 -15.14
N TYR A 307 9.48 -8.26 -15.67
CA TYR A 307 10.31 -9.45 -15.84
C TYR A 307 10.65 -10.06 -14.48
N CYS A 308 10.98 -11.35 -14.46
CA CYS A 308 11.37 -12.09 -13.26
C CYS A 308 10.29 -12.24 -12.17
N GLU A 309 9.03 -11.86 -12.44
CA GLU A 309 7.92 -12.05 -11.49
C GLU A 309 7.68 -13.55 -11.20
N PRO A 310 7.23 -13.90 -9.99
CA PRO A 310 7.05 -15.29 -9.60
C PRO A 310 5.98 -15.98 -10.47
N GLY A 311 6.22 -17.26 -10.78
CA GLY A 311 5.30 -18.12 -11.52
C GLY A 311 5.26 -17.86 -13.05
N LEU A 312 6.25 -17.22 -13.65
CA LEU A 312 6.39 -17.15 -15.12
C LEU A 312 6.67 -18.55 -15.69
N SER A 313 6.14 -18.84 -16.89
CA SER A 313 6.17 -20.20 -17.46
C SER A 313 7.52 -20.59 -18.07
N SER A 314 8.39 -19.62 -18.37
CA SER A 314 9.70 -19.88 -18.99
C SER A 314 10.72 -18.76 -18.74
N SER A 315 12.00 -19.07 -18.96
CA SER A 315 13.10 -18.09 -18.99
C SER A 315 12.98 -17.07 -20.13
N SER A 316 12.09 -17.29 -21.09
CA SER A 316 11.83 -16.36 -22.20
C SER A 316 10.88 -15.23 -21.80
N MET A 317 10.13 -15.36 -20.68
CA MET A 317 9.25 -14.32 -20.10
C MET A 317 8.30 -13.66 -21.12
N ILE A 318 7.77 -14.46 -22.04
CA ILE A 318 6.80 -14.05 -23.05
C ILE A 318 5.36 -14.06 -22.52
N ASP A 319 5.18 -14.48 -21.25
CA ASP A 319 3.88 -14.60 -20.60
C ASP A 319 3.04 -13.31 -20.70
N TYR A 320 1.71 -13.46 -20.80
CA TYR A 320 0.80 -12.32 -20.88
C TYR A 320 0.85 -11.43 -19.62
N LYS A 321 1.13 -12.04 -18.46
CA LYS A 321 1.24 -11.31 -17.18
C LYS A 321 2.46 -10.40 -17.14
N THR A 322 3.48 -10.66 -17.95
CA THR A 322 4.58 -9.71 -18.16
C THR A 322 4.11 -8.63 -19.11
N TRP A 323 4.03 -7.39 -18.64
CA TRP A 323 3.53 -6.26 -19.40
C TRP A 323 4.56 -5.67 -20.37
N PHE A 324 5.81 -6.12 -20.30
CA PHE A 324 6.84 -5.76 -21.27
C PHE A 324 6.97 -6.80 -22.38
N TRP A 325 7.39 -6.35 -23.56
CA TRP A 325 7.77 -7.26 -24.64
C TRP A 325 9.12 -7.92 -24.38
N SER A 326 9.15 -9.24 -24.30
CA SER A 326 10.39 -10.00 -24.30
C SER A 326 11.10 -9.94 -25.66
N PRO A 327 12.45 -9.92 -25.70
CA PRO A 327 13.21 -10.05 -26.95
C PRO A 327 12.96 -11.38 -27.69
N TYR A 328 12.45 -12.40 -26.99
CA TYR A 328 12.11 -13.70 -27.57
C TYR A 328 10.66 -13.78 -28.08
N ALA A 329 9.87 -12.72 -27.91
CA ALA A 329 8.50 -12.70 -28.42
C ALA A 329 8.51 -12.68 -29.95
N HIS A 330 7.87 -13.66 -30.58
CA HIS A 330 7.77 -13.75 -32.04
C HIS A 330 7.00 -12.53 -32.60
N TYR A 331 7.37 -12.02 -33.77
CA TYR A 331 6.86 -10.75 -34.31
C TYR A 331 5.33 -10.70 -34.45
N ASP A 332 4.71 -11.82 -34.84
CA ASP A 332 3.25 -12.00 -34.95
C ASP A 332 2.56 -12.33 -33.61
N THR A 333 3.23 -12.04 -32.49
CA THR A 333 2.60 -12.11 -31.17
C THR A 333 1.64 -10.94 -31.01
N ALA A 334 0.36 -11.24 -30.81
CA ALA A 334 -0.66 -10.24 -30.60
C ALA A 334 -0.36 -9.42 -29.35
N SER A 335 -0.59 -8.10 -29.42
CA SER A 335 -0.37 -7.18 -28.30
C SER A 335 -1.37 -7.35 -27.15
N GLU A 336 -2.51 -8.01 -27.41
CA GLU A 336 -3.59 -8.26 -26.45
C GLU A 336 -3.73 -9.77 -26.25
N GLY A 337 -3.78 -10.21 -25.00
CA GLY A 337 -4.02 -11.61 -24.69
C GLY A 337 -5.47 -12.03 -25.04
N PRO A 338 -5.69 -13.21 -25.65
CA PRO A 338 -7.00 -13.86 -25.66
C PRO A 338 -7.24 -14.57 -24.33
N GLY A 339 -8.50 -14.61 -23.88
CA GLY A 339 -8.94 -15.31 -22.68
C GLY A 339 -8.74 -16.83 -22.72
N ASP A 340 -7.56 -17.29 -22.33
CA ASP A 340 -7.31 -18.63 -21.78
C ASP A 340 -6.11 -18.59 -20.83
N PRO A 341 -6.32 -18.53 -19.49
CA PRO A 341 -5.25 -18.51 -18.50
C PRO A 341 -4.50 -19.84 -18.36
N THR A 342 -4.78 -20.84 -19.21
CA THR A 342 -4.13 -22.16 -19.18
C THR A 342 -3.52 -22.60 -20.51
N ASN A 343 -3.49 -21.75 -21.53
CA ASN A 343 -2.79 -22.05 -22.77
C ASN A 343 -1.49 -21.22 -22.87
N PRO A 344 -0.37 -21.68 -22.27
CA PRO A 344 0.94 -21.20 -22.70
C PRO A 344 0.96 -21.41 -24.21
N TYR A 345 1.26 -20.37 -24.99
CA TYR A 345 1.50 -20.55 -26.41
C TYR A 345 2.42 -21.76 -26.58
N LEU A 346 1.94 -22.73 -27.35
CA LEU A 346 2.64 -23.98 -27.57
C LEU A 346 4.08 -23.65 -27.93
N SER A 347 5.01 -24.15 -27.12
CA SER A 347 6.45 -24.23 -27.41
C SER A 347 6.75 -25.14 -28.61
N THR A 348 5.80 -25.30 -29.52
CA THR A 348 5.91 -26.19 -30.67
C THR A 348 6.35 -25.39 -31.88
N GLU A 349 7.67 -25.33 -32.03
CA GLU A 349 8.39 -25.20 -33.30
C GLU A 349 8.41 -23.82 -33.97
N GLN A 350 9.13 -22.87 -33.37
CA GLN A 350 10.09 -21.92 -34.00
C GLN A 350 10.28 -20.74 -33.05
N ASP A 351 10.94 -20.96 -31.90
CA ASP A 351 11.55 -19.84 -31.19
C ASP A 351 12.45 -19.12 -32.20
N LEU A 352 12.23 -17.82 -32.40
CA LEU A 352 13.16 -17.03 -33.22
C LEU A 352 14.50 -17.09 -32.50
N ASP A 353 15.52 -17.64 -33.17
CA ASP A 353 16.90 -17.48 -32.74
C ASP A 353 17.41 -16.16 -33.34
N PRO A 354 17.41 -15.06 -32.56
CA PRO A 354 17.75 -13.74 -33.10
C PRO A 354 19.22 -13.68 -33.51
N ALA A 355 20.06 -14.51 -32.89
CA ALA A 355 21.44 -14.68 -33.28
C ALA A 355 21.56 -15.35 -34.65
N GLN A 356 20.80 -16.43 -34.92
CA GLN A 356 20.83 -17.10 -36.22
C GLN A 356 20.36 -16.18 -37.35
N ALA A 357 19.32 -15.37 -37.14
CA ALA A 357 18.86 -14.46 -38.19
C ALA A 357 19.83 -13.28 -38.46
N VAL A 358 20.64 -12.85 -37.47
CA VAL A 358 21.78 -11.95 -37.74
C VAL A 358 22.85 -12.66 -38.58
N ILE A 359 23.14 -13.93 -38.30
CA ILE A 359 24.08 -14.73 -39.10
C ILE A 359 23.58 -14.89 -40.54
N ASP A 360 22.32 -15.21 -40.75
CA ASP A 360 21.74 -15.39 -42.08
C ASP A 360 21.78 -14.09 -42.91
N PHE A 361 21.61 -12.93 -42.26
CA PHE A 361 21.74 -11.62 -42.90
C PHE A 361 23.18 -11.28 -43.30
N LEU A 362 24.15 -11.54 -42.42
CA LEU A 362 25.56 -11.23 -42.68
C LEU A 362 26.19 -12.20 -43.70
N PHE A 363 25.75 -13.45 -43.71
CA PHE A 363 26.34 -14.53 -44.52
C PHE A 363 25.29 -15.20 -45.43
N PRO A 364 24.61 -14.43 -46.31
CA PRO A 364 23.50 -14.96 -47.08
C PRO A 364 23.97 -16.09 -48.02
N GLY A 365 23.34 -17.26 -47.90
CA GLY A 365 23.63 -18.44 -48.72
C GLY A 365 24.97 -19.13 -48.43
N GLN A 366 25.59 -18.86 -47.27
CA GLN A 366 26.83 -19.52 -46.85
C GLN A 366 26.63 -20.68 -45.85
N ASP A 367 25.37 -21.06 -45.56
CA ASP A 367 24.97 -22.13 -44.62
C ASP A 367 25.67 -22.04 -43.25
N LYS A 368 25.89 -20.81 -42.76
CA LYS A 368 26.50 -20.53 -41.45
C LYS A 368 25.49 -20.69 -40.34
N THR A 369 25.93 -21.24 -39.22
CA THR A 369 25.13 -21.39 -38.01
C THR A 369 25.74 -20.63 -36.84
N VAL A 370 24.93 -20.32 -35.83
CA VAL A 370 25.37 -19.75 -34.55
C VAL A 370 26.55 -20.53 -33.93
N ALA A 371 26.63 -21.85 -34.16
CA ALA A 371 27.71 -22.71 -33.66
C ALA A 371 29.07 -22.52 -34.36
N ASP A 372 29.11 -21.86 -35.52
CA ASP A 372 30.36 -21.57 -36.24
C ASP A 372 31.17 -20.41 -35.62
N PHE A 373 30.59 -19.71 -34.63
CA PHE A 373 31.16 -18.54 -34.00
C PHE A 373 31.46 -18.78 -32.52
N SER A 374 32.40 -18.00 -31.98
CA SER A 374 32.83 -18.08 -30.58
C SER A 374 33.25 -16.70 -30.06
N GLU A 375 33.67 -16.62 -28.80
CA GLU A 375 34.11 -15.36 -28.21
C GLU A 375 35.42 -14.86 -28.86
N ASP A 376 36.30 -15.80 -29.22
CA ASP A 376 37.55 -15.51 -29.93
C ASP A 376 37.34 -15.25 -31.45
N ASN A 377 36.26 -15.80 -32.02
CA ASN A 377 35.88 -15.63 -33.42
C ASN A 377 34.41 -15.19 -33.58
N PRO A 378 34.06 -13.95 -33.17
CA PRO A 378 32.69 -13.47 -33.26
C PRO A 378 32.35 -12.98 -34.68
N PRO A 379 31.05 -12.92 -35.05
CA PRO A 379 30.63 -12.61 -36.41
C PRO A 379 31.02 -11.20 -36.88
N TRP A 380 31.12 -10.22 -35.97
CA TRP A 380 31.55 -8.86 -36.31
C TRP A 380 33.04 -8.71 -36.64
N ARG A 381 33.86 -9.77 -36.52
CA ARG A 381 35.24 -9.78 -37.02
C ARG A 381 35.35 -10.27 -38.47
N ALA A 382 34.26 -10.81 -39.03
CA ALA A 382 34.26 -11.28 -40.42
C ALA A 382 34.32 -10.12 -41.42
N PRO A 383 34.95 -10.31 -42.59
CA PRO A 383 34.97 -9.31 -43.66
C PRO A 383 33.57 -8.83 -44.07
N GLU A 384 32.58 -9.72 -44.09
CA GLU A 384 31.17 -9.42 -44.41
C GLU A 384 30.54 -8.39 -43.46
N ALA A 385 31.04 -8.30 -42.22
CA ALA A 385 30.56 -7.37 -41.21
C ALA A 385 31.33 -6.03 -41.19
N SER A 386 32.34 -5.83 -42.05
CA SER A 386 33.24 -4.67 -41.97
C SER A 386 32.55 -3.31 -42.17
N ASN A 387 31.35 -3.30 -42.77
CA ASN A 387 30.56 -2.10 -43.01
C ASN A 387 29.61 -1.76 -41.85
N TYR A 388 29.48 -2.62 -40.84
CA TYR A 388 28.57 -2.44 -39.71
C TYR A 388 29.36 -2.25 -38.40
N VAL A 389 29.48 -0.99 -37.98
CA VAL A 389 30.26 -0.64 -36.78
C VAL A 389 29.49 -0.99 -35.51
N THR A 390 28.18 -0.81 -35.53
CA THR A 390 27.25 -1.00 -34.42
C THR A 390 26.13 -1.98 -34.77
N LEU A 391 25.46 -2.52 -33.76
CA LEU A 391 24.26 -3.34 -33.96
C LEU A 391 23.15 -2.55 -34.66
N ASP A 392 23.06 -1.24 -34.40
CA ASP A 392 22.06 -0.37 -35.03
C ASP A 392 22.34 -0.19 -36.53
N ASP A 393 23.61 -0.21 -36.96
CA ASP A 393 23.98 -0.24 -38.39
C ASP A 393 23.51 -1.55 -39.06
N VAL A 394 23.62 -2.69 -38.36
CA VAL A 394 23.13 -4.00 -38.84
C VAL A 394 21.61 -3.96 -38.97
N PHE A 395 20.90 -3.53 -37.92
CA PHE A 395 19.43 -3.47 -37.94
C PHE A 395 18.89 -2.50 -38.98
N SER A 396 19.53 -1.34 -39.16
CA SER A 396 19.14 -0.39 -40.20
C SER A 396 19.30 -1.02 -41.60
N ALA A 397 20.40 -1.74 -41.85
CA ALA A 397 20.61 -2.42 -43.12
C ALA A 397 19.66 -3.60 -43.35
N MET A 398 19.27 -4.31 -42.30
CA MET A 398 18.23 -5.35 -42.36
C MET A 398 16.87 -4.74 -42.76
N GLU A 399 16.49 -3.62 -42.16
CA GLU A 399 15.24 -2.89 -42.46
C GLU A 399 15.19 -2.35 -43.90
N GLU A 400 16.33 -1.99 -44.49
CA GLU A 400 16.44 -1.52 -45.87
C GLU A 400 16.45 -2.66 -46.91
N SER A 401 16.63 -3.92 -46.48
CA SER A 401 16.68 -5.07 -47.39
C SER A 401 15.28 -5.54 -47.79
N VAL A 402 14.93 -5.45 -49.08
CA VAL A 402 13.58 -5.71 -49.64
C VAL A 402 13.20 -7.22 -49.68
N ASN A 403 13.73 -8.04 -48.77
CA ASN A 403 13.41 -9.47 -48.68
C ASN A 403 12.34 -9.71 -47.61
N ALA A 404 11.32 -10.51 -47.95
CA ALA A 404 10.09 -10.78 -47.19
C ALA A 404 10.27 -11.58 -45.86
N THR A 405 11.40 -11.42 -45.19
CA THR A 405 11.70 -11.90 -43.83
C THR A 405 12.06 -10.72 -42.92
N ILE A 406 11.45 -9.56 -43.18
CA ILE A 406 11.45 -8.33 -42.35
C ILE A 406 10.90 -8.58 -40.93
N ASP A 407 10.32 -9.76 -40.71
CA ASP A 407 9.65 -10.13 -39.49
C ASP A 407 10.57 -10.63 -38.35
N VAL A 408 11.84 -11.00 -38.58
CA VAL A 408 12.51 -11.86 -37.58
C VAL A 408 13.35 -11.17 -36.49
N VAL A 409 14.08 -10.05 -36.72
CA VAL A 409 15.05 -9.57 -35.68
C VAL A 409 15.13 -8.09 -35.33
N PRO A 410 14.90 -7.07 -36.17
CA PRO A 410 14.88 -5.72 -35.60
C PRO A 410 13.62 -5.51 -34.76
N PHE A 411 12.53 -6.24 -35.06
CA PHE A 411 11.23 -5.99 -34.46
C PHE A 411 11.13 -6.43 -32.98
N PRO A 412 11.31 -7.72 -32.61
CA PRO A 412 11.29 -8.14 -31.21
C PRO A 412 12.30 -7.39 -30.34
N TYR A 413 13.47 -7.08 -30.91
CA TYR A 413 14.50 -6.30 -30.24
C TYR A 413 14.06 -4.85 -29.98
N LYS A 414 13.58 -4.12 -30.99
CA LYS A 414 13.22 -2.70 -30.85
C LYS A 414 12.02 -2.49 -29.94
N ARG A 415 11.05 -3.42 -29.93
CA ARG A 415 9.91 -3.36 -29.00
C ARG A 415 10.24 -3.88 -27.61
N SER A 416 11.35 -4.60 -27.43
CA SER A 416 11.69 -5.17 -26.13
C SER A 416 11.74 -4.08 -25.05
N PHE A 417 11.38 -4.43 -23.80
CA PHE A 417 11.28 -3.48 -22.67
C PHE A 417 10.20 -2.39 -22.83
N HIS A 418 9.50 -2.31 -23.96
CA HIS A 418 8.34 -1.45 -24.10
C HIS A 418 7.07 -2.14 -23.58
N PRO A 419 6.11 -1.36 -23.05
CA PRO A 419 4.81 -1.89 -22.65
C PRO A 419 4.02 -2.51 -23.82
N LYS A 420 3.27 -3.57 -23.50
CA LYS A 420 2.18 -4.10 -24.32
C LYS A 420 0.98 -3.14 -24.25
N ALA A 421 0.04 -3.24 -25.19
CA ALA A 421 -1.06 -2.28 -25.30
C ALA A 421 -1.93 -2.11 -24.05
N THR A 422 -2.26 -3.21 -23.35
CA THR A 422 -3.04 -3.16 -22.10
C THR A 422 -2.38 -2.27 -21.03
N ALA A 423 -1.05 -2.34 -20.92
CA ALA A 423 -0.29 -1.58 -19.94
C ALA A 423 -0.31 -0.07 -20.22
N TYR A 424 -0.34 0.35 -21.49
CA TYR A 424 -0.48 1.76 -21.87
C TYR A 424 -1.82 2.38 -21.42
N GLY A 425 -2.85 1.57 -21.16
CA GLY A 425 -4.10 2.08 -20.57
C GLY A 425 -3.89 2.68 -19.18
N ARG A 426 -2.97 2.12 -18.38
CA ARG A 426 -2.65 2.67 -17.04
C ARG A 426 -1.93 4.03 -17.12
N HIS A 427 -1.12 4.25 -18.16
CA HIS A 427 -0.49 5.55 -18.42
C HIS A 427 -1.54 6.63 -18.72
N ALA A 428 -2.55 6.30 -19.53
CA ALA A 428 -3.64 7.21 -19.87
C ALA A 428 -4.49 7.57 -18.63
N VAL A 429 -4.79 6.59 -17.77
CA VAL A 429 -5.53 6.80 -16.50
C VAL A 429 -4.80 7.81 -15.61
N LEU A 430 -3.51 7.61 -15.34
CA LEU A 430 -2.70 8.51 -14.51
C LEU A 430 -2.62 9.93 -15.11
N LEU A 431 -2.53 10.03 -16.43
CA LEU A 431 -2.55 11.32 -17.12
C LEU A 431 -3.90 12.04 -16.99
N PHE A 432 -5.03 11.34 -17.15
CA PHE A 432 -6.35 11.93 -16.96
C PHE A 432 -6.57 12.41 -15.52
N GLU A 433 -6.13 11.62 -14.53
CA GLU A 433 -6.17 12.02 -13.13
C GLU A 433 -5.31 13.28 -12.88
N ALA A 434 -4.07 13.29 -13.37
CA ALA A 434 -3.20 14.44 -13.26
C ALA A 434 -3.78 15.68 -13.95
N ILE A 435 -4.39 15.52 -15.13
CA ILE A 435 -5.08 16.60 -15.85
C ILE A 435 -6.25 17.12 -15.01
N GLY A 436 -7.09 16.24 -14.46
CA GLY A 436 -8.22 16.64 -13.61
C GLY A 436 -7.77 17.45 -12.39
N ASN A 437 -6.80 16.93 -11.64
CA ASN A 437 -6.29 17.54 -10.41
C ASN A 437 -5.65 18.92 -10.64
N ASN A 438 -5.20 19.19 -11.86
CA ASN A 438 -4.50 20.42 -12.21
C ASN A 438 -5.35 21.44 -13.00
N ARG A 439 -6.70 21.37 -12.99
CA ARG A 439 -7.59 22.36 -13.66
C ARG A 439 -8.75 22.87 -12.77
N ASP A 440 -9.31 24.05 -13.11
CA ASP A 440 -10.39 24.76 -12.37
C ASP A 440 -11.54 25.17 -13.32
N VAL A 441 -12.14 24.24 -14.07
CA VAL A 441 -13.21 24.57 -15.04
C VAL A 441 -14.54 24.72 -14.30
N SER A 442 -15.27 25.85 -14.45
CA SER A 442 -16.59 26.03 -13.85
C SER A 442 -17.61 25.09 -14.52
N GLY A 443 -17.81 23.93 -13.90
CA GLY A 443 -18.52 22.77 -14.45
C GLY A 443 -17.83 21.45 -14.06
N ALA A 444 -16.54 21.49 -13.75
CA ALA A 444 -15.84 20.46 -12.99
C ALA A 444 -16.05 20.76 -11.50
N ALA A 445 -16.57 19.80 -10.75
CA ALA A 445 -16.71 19.91 -9.30
C ALA A 445 -15.32 20.18 -8.69
N SER A 446 -15.23 21.23 -7.88
CA SER A 446 -14.00 21.75 -7.30
C SER A 446 -13.22 20.70 -6.52
N SER A 447 -12.07 20.27 -7.04
CA SER A 447 -11.06 19.45 -6.37
C SER A 447 -10.05 20.35 -5.64
N GLY A 448 -10.08 20.33 -4.31
CA GLY A 448 -9.04 20.91 -3.47
C GLY A 448 -7.77 20.07 -3.51
N SER A 449 -6.65 20.69 -3.84
CA SER A 449 -5.32 20.07 -3.87
C SER A 449 -4.73 20.06 -2.46
N GLY A 450 -4.45 18.87 -1.94
CA GLY A 450 -3.48 18.60 -0.87
C GLY A 450 -2.85 17.24 -1.16
N GLY A 451 -1.55 17.22 -1.46
CA GLY A 451 -0.85 16.00 -1.86
C GLY A 451 -0.71 15.00 -0.72
N GLN A 452 -0.75 13.72 -1.05
CA GLN A 452 0.41 12.83 -1.02
C GLN A 452 0.03 11.44 -1.61
N ASN A 453 1.00 10.54 -1.66
CA ASN A 453 1.23 9.34 -2.46
C ASN A 453 0.60 8.01 -1.88
N GLN A 454 0.53 6.94 -2.70
CA GLN A 454 -0.15 5.61 -2.51
C GLN A 454 -1.69 5.64 -2.50
N THR A 455 -2.52 4.69 -2.99
CA THR A 455 -2.45 3.43 -3.77
C THR A 455 -3.83 3.18 -4.40
N SER A 456 -3.90 2.23 -5.35
CA SER A 456 -5.07 1.39 -5.72
C SER A 456 -6.08 1.94 -6.75
N SER A 457 -6.10 1.26 -7.92
CA SER A 457 -7.26 0.93 -8.78
C SER A 457 -8.25 2.04 -9.18
N GLY A 458 -8.85 1.94 -10.37
CA GLY A 458 -9.92 2.83 -10.83
C GLY A 458 -11.20 2.69 -9.98
N ILE A 459 -11.16 3.18 -8.75
CA ILE A 459 -12.27 3.16 -7.81
C ILE A 459 -12.92 4.55 -7.84
N ALA A 460 -14.23 4.60 -8.06
CA ALA A 460 -15.00 5.85 -8.04
C ALA A 460 -14.69 6.73 -6.81
N ASP A 461 -14.62 8.05 -6.94
CA ASP A 461 -14.38 8.96 -5.80
C ASP A 461 -15.66 9.28 -5.01
N GLY A 462 -16.37 8.25 -4.57
CA GLY A 462 -17.62 8.37 -3.82
C GLY A 462 -17.50 8.13 -2.32
N GLN A 463 -18.59 8.43 -1.61
CA GLN A 463 -18.78 7.96 -0.24
C GLN A 463 -18.83 6.43 -0.20
N GLN A 464 -18.26 5.86 0.85
CA GLN A 464 -18.06 4.43 1.07
C GLN A 464 -18.60 4.00 2.42
N LEU A 465 -18.95 2.73 2.54
CA LEU A 465 -19.16 2.07 3.81
C LEU A 465 -17.83 1.57 4.37
N ALA A 466 -17.52 2.01 5.58
CA ALA A 466 -16.47 1.46 6.43
C ALA A 466 -17.16 0.88 7.67
N LEU A 467 -17.06 -0.43 7.86
CA LEU A 467 -17.84 -1.13 8.88
C LEU A 467 -16.95 -1.48 10.08
N ALA A 468 -17.29 -0.92 11.24
CA ALA A 468 -16.77 -1.38 12.52
C ALA A 468 -17.49 -2.69 12.87
N THR A 469 -16.87 -3.84 12.58
CA THR A 469 -17.49 -5.17 12.64
C THR A 469 -17.05 -5.92 13.89
N TYR A 470 -17.66 -5.63 15.04
CA TYR A 470 -17.37 -6.29 16.31
C TYR A 470 -18.25 -7.52 16.49
N ILE A 471 -18.23 -8.39 15.47
CA ILE A 471 -19.08 -9.56 15.32
C ILE A 471 -18.19 -10.78 15.31
N ASP A 472 -18.37 -11.71 16.24
CA ASP A 472 -17.61 -12.95 16.26
C ASP A 472 -17.92 -13.81 15.01
N PRO A 473 -16.91 -14.13 14.18
CA PRO A 473 -17.07 -15.01 13.02
C PRO A 473 -17.43 -16.45 13.39
N GLY A 474 -17.03 -16.94 14.57
CA GLY A 474 -17.40 -18.28 15.05
C GLY A 474 -18.89 -18.39 15.33
N ALA A 475 -19.47 -17.41 16.03
CA ALA A 475 -20.89 -17.35 16.35
C ALA A 475 -21.77 -16.93 15.16
N ASN A 476 -21.28 -16.07 14.25
CA ASN A 476 -22.09 -15.46 13.20
C ASN A 476 -21.47 -15.61 11.79
N PRO A 477 -21.23 -16.84 11.30
CA PRO A 477 -20.58 -17.07 10.01
C PRO A 477 -21.39 -16.52 8.83
N ASP A 478 -22.73 -16.57 8.90
CA ASP A 478 -23.61 -16.06 7.85
C ASP A 478 -23.54 -14.52 7.73
N THR A 479 -23.37 -13.81 8.86
CA THR A 479 -23.18 -12.35 8.84
C THR A 479 -21.88 -11.98 8.15
N TRP A 480 -20.80 -12.69 8.43
CA TRP A 480 -19.52 -12.50 7.73
C TRP A 480 -19.61 -12.85 6.24
N ASN A 481 -20.33 -13.90 5.87
CA ASN A 481 -20.62 -14.22 4.47
C ASN A 481 -21.33 -13.04 3.78
N ARG A 482 -22.28 -12.38 4.44
CA ARG A 482 -22.94 -11.17 3.91
C ARG A 482 -21.96 -10.01 3.74
N ILE A 483 -21.19 -9.69 4.77
CA ILE A 483 -20.19 -8.59 4.75
C ILE A 483 -19.18 -8.77 3.63
N ILE A 484 -18.60 -9.97 3.51
CA ILE A 484 -17.58 -10.30 2.49
C ILE A 484 -18.15 -10.14 1.08
N ASN A 485 -19.42 -10.49 0.86
CA ASN A 485 -20.06 -10.42 -0.46
C ASN A 485 -20.56 -9.01 -0.84
N PHE A 486 -20.52 -8.02 0.06
CA PHE A 486 -20.85 -6.65 -0.31
C PHE A 486 -19.86 -6.12 -1.34
N PRO A 487 -20.30 -5.41 -2.40
CA PRO A 487 -19.41 -4.88 -3.43
C PRO A 487 -18.30 -4.04 -2.82
N THR A 488 -17.05 -4.31 -3.15
CA THR A 488 -15.87 -3.68 -2.54
C THR A 488 -15.83 -2.17 -2.75
N LEU A 489 -16.24 -1.70 -3.93
CA LEU A 489 -16.38 -0.26 -4.19
C LEU A 489 -17.45 0.37 -3.31
N LYS A 490 -18.39 -0.37 -2.72
CA LYS A 490 -19.39 0.20 -1.81
C LYS A 490 -18.99 0.02 -0.36
N ASN A 491 -18.55 -1.17 0.02
CA ASN A 491 -17.96 -1.47 1.32
C ASN A 491 -16.49 -1.84 1.15
N SER A 492 -15.65 -0.83 1.35
CA SER A 492 -14.22 -0.89 1.12
C SER A 492 -13.42 -1.27 2.37
N ILE A 493 -13.93 -0.95 3.56
CA ILE A 493 -13.24 -1.15 4.84
C ILE A 493 -14.08 -2.02 5.78
N VAL A 494 -13.42 -2.96 6.46
CA VAL A 494 -13.96 -3.74 7.58
C VAL A 494 -12.94 -3.76 8.72
N VAL A 495 -13.40 -3.65 9.97
CA VAL A 495 -12.52 -3.66 11.16
C VAL A 495 -12.57 -5.01 11.85
N ALA A 496 -11.44 -5.70 11.91
CA ALA A 496 -11.27 -6.93 12.67
C ALA A 496 -10.93 -6.61 14.14
N ASN A 497 -11.64 -7.24 15.07
CA ASN A 497 -11.41 -7.09 16.50
C ASN A 497 -11.58 -8.45 17.19
N VAL A 498 -10.47 -9.16 17.43
CA VAL A 498 -10.52 -10.51 18.03
C VAL A 498 -10.93 -10.44 19.50
N VAL A 499 -10.24 -9.58 20.27
CA VAL A 499 -10.42 -9.48 21.73
C VAL A 499 -9.93 -8.13 22.25
N ASN A 500 -10.52 -7.04 21.75
CA ASN A 500 -9.98 -5.67 21.88
C ASN A 500 -8.55 -5.56 21.34
N GLY A 501 -8.28 -6.26 20.22
CA GLY A 501 -6.96 -6.43 19.65
C GLY A 501 -6.76 -7.73 18.87
N PRO A 502 -5.50 -8.07 18.51
CA PRO A 502 -5.15 -9.25 17.71
C PRO A 502 -5.10 -10.57 18.48
N ASP A 503 -5.14 -10.53 19.83
CA ASP A 503 -4.77 -11.62 20.73
C ASP A 503 -3.27 -12.02 20.64
N SER A 504 -2.88 -13.06 21.38
CA SER A 504 -1.53 -13.64 21.46
C SER A 504 -1.31 -14.79 20.47
N ALA A 505 -2.39 -15.36 19.96
CA ALA A 505 -2.42 -16.51 19.07
C ALA A 505 -3.51 -16.35 18.00
N LEU A 506 -3.38 -17.12 16.92
CA LEU A 506 -4.38 -17.19 15.86
C LEU A 506 -5.74 -17.61 16.43
N ASN A 507 -6.79 -16.85 16.11
CA ASN A 507 -8.16 -17.26 16.34
C ASN A 507 -8.70 -17.98 15.08
N ASN A 508 -9.38 -19.11 15.26
CA ASN A 508 -9.83 -19.96 14.15
C ASN A 508 -10.91 -19.29 13.29
N GLY A 509 -11.90 -18.64 13.89
CA GLY A 509 -12.96 -17.94 13.15
C GLY A 509 -12.40 -16.76 12.35
N TRP A 510 -11.55 -15.95 12.97
CA TRP A 510 -10.90 -14.81 12.31
C TRP A 510 -9.91 -15.26 11.21
N SER A 511 -9.25 -16.41 11.38
CA SER A 511 -8.36 -17.00 10.36
C SER A 511 -9.12 -17.44 9.10
N ASP A 512 -10.43 -17.69 9.17
CA ASP A 512 -11.27 -17.92 7.99
C ASP A 512 -11.66 -16.61 7.30
N VAL A 513 -12.22 -15.66 8.06
CA VAL A 513 -12.89 -14.50 7.46
C VAL A 513 -11.91 -13.42 6.98
N ILE A 514 -10.77 -13.22 7.66
CA ILE A 514 -9.80 -12.17 7.30
C ILE A 514 -9.21 -12.41 5.89
N PRO A 515 -8.65 -13.60 5.56
CA PRO A 515 -8.16 -13.87 4.21
C PRO A 515 -9.25 -13.79 3.15
N ARG A 516 -10.48 -14.23 3.45
CA ARG A 516 -11.61 -14.17 2.52
C ARG A 516 -12.06 -12.74 2.23
N ALA A 517 -12.10 -11.88 3.24
CA ALA A 517 -12.38 -10.45 3.06
C ALA A 517 -11.29 -9.76 2.24
N ALA A 518 -10.01 -10.02 2.55
CA ALA A 518 -8.88 -9.49 1.79
C ALA A 518 -8.88 -9.98 0.33
N ALA A 519 -9.27 -11.24 0.06
CA ALA A 519 -9.40 -11.79 -1.29
C ALA A 519 -10.55 -11.15 -2.10
N GLN A 520 -11.48 -10.48 -1.44
CA GLN A 520 -12.48 -9.60 -2.09
C GLN A 520 -11.99 -8.15 -2.16
N GLU A 521 -10.69 -7.90 -2.03
CA GLU A 521 -10.08 -6.56 -2.11
C GLU A 521 -10.57 -5.57 -1.04
N LYS A 522 -11.16 -6.07 0.06
CA LYS A 522 -11.52 -5.23 1.21
C LYS A 522 -10.28 -4.89 2.02
N THR A 523 -10.17 -3.64 2.45
CA THR A 523 -9.14 -3.21 3.40
C THR A 523 -9.55 -3.65 4.80
N VAL A 524 -9.00 -4.77 5.26
CA VAL A 524 -9.20 -5.29 6.62
C VAL A 524 -8.29 -4.55 7.60
N LEU A 525 -8.88 -3.83 8.56
CA LEU A 525 -8.14 -3.08 9.56
C LEU A 525 -8.10 -3.85 10.88
N GLY A 526 -6.90 -4.05 11.45
CA GLY A 526 -6.76 -4.59 12.79
C GLY A 526 -7.08 -3.53 13.85
N TYR A 527 -8.00 -3.81 14.77
CA TYR A 527 -8.30 -2.94 15.91
C TYR A 527 -7.11 -2.86 16.87
N VAL A 528 -6.71 -1.65 17.26
CA VAL A 528 -5.67 -1.40 18.26
C VAL A 528 -6.13 -0.33 19.24
N ARG A 529 -6.20 -0.69 20.52
CA ARG A 529 -6.57 0.22 21.61
C ARG A 529 -5.41 1.15 21.97
N THR A 530 -5.62 2.46 21.89
CA THR A 530 -4.56 3.45 22.19
C THR A 530 -4.63 4.05 23.60
N GLY A 531 -5.74 3.82 24.32
CA GLY A 531 -5.89 4.22 25.72
C GLY A 531 -5.74 5.71 25.96
N TYR A 532 -6.06 6.54 24.98
CA TYR A 532 -5.84 7.99 24.99
C TYR A 532 -4.39 8.36 25.35
N LEU A 533 -3.40 7.54 24.99
CA LEU A 533 -1.98 7.69 25.33
C LEU A 533 -1.70 7.82 26.85
N GLY A 534 -2.66 7.43 27.70
CA GLY A 534 -2.62 7.60 29.15
C GLY A 534 -2.84 9.05 29.64
N VAL A 535 -3.16 9.99 28.74
CA VAL A 535 -3.29 11.41 29.11
C VAL A 535 -4.71 11.80 29.54
N SER A 536 -5.71 10.94 29.29
CA SER A 536 -7.12 11.19 29.65
C SER A 536 -7.33 11.43 31.15
N GLN A 537 -8.51 11.96 31.50
CA GLN A 537 -8.89 12.18 32.90
C GLN A 537 -9.08 10.86 33.64
N GLN A 538 -9.54 9.82 32.94
CA GLN A 538 -9.71 8.46 33.44
C GLN A 538 -8.38 7.76 33.71
N LYS A 539 -7.25 8.30 33.21
CA LYS A 539 -5.88 7.80 33.43
C LYS A 539 -5.75 6.31 33.12
N PHE A 540 -6.17 5.94 31.91
CA PHE A 540 -6.01 4.57 31.44
C PHE A 540 -4.56 4.13 31.48
N THR A 541 -4.38 2.89 31.90
CA THR A 541 -3.10 2.21 31.97
C THR A 541 -2.98 1.18 30.85
N THR A 542 -1.74 0.92 30.42
CA THR A 542 -1.41 -0.23 29.57
C THR A 542 -1.83 -1.52 30.26
N ARG A 543 -1.83 -2.65 29.53
CA ARG A 543 -2.07 -3.99 30.10
C ARG A 543 -1.05 -4.36 31.19
N LEU A 544 0.09 -3.68 31.21
CA LEU A 544 1.13 -3.81 32.25
C LEU A 544 0.98 -2.80 33.40
N GLY A 545 -0.12 -2.05 33.44
CA GLY A 545 -0.43 -1.11 34.53
C GLY A 545 0.31 0.24 34.46
N SER A 546 0.94 0.58 33.33
CA SER A 546 1.66 1.84 33.18
C SER A 546 0.77 2.95 32.62
N SER A 547 0.87 4.16 33.16
CA SER A 547 0.26 5.37 32.60
C SER A 547 1.24 6.20 31.76
N GLN A 548 2.46 5.70 31.52
CA GLN A 548 3.47 6.44 30.78
C GLN A 548 3.17 6.41 29.28
N THR A 549 3.29 7.56 28.61
CA THR A 549 3.03 7.67 27.18
C THR A 549 3.98 6.82 26.34
N SER A 550 5.26 6.67 26.73
CA SER A 550 6.20 5.78 26.03
C SER A 550 5.79 4.31 26.10
N ASP A 551 5.22 3.88 27.23
CA ASP A 551 4.74 2.51 27.42
C ASP A 551 3.45 2.25 26.62
N TRP A 552 2.58 3.27 26.50
CA TRP A 552 1.44 3.21 25.58
C TRP A 552 1.88 3.06 24.12
N ILE A 553 2.88 3.82 23.67
CA ILE A 553 3.41 3.70 22.30
C ILE A 553 4.04 2.32 22.06
N SER A 554 4.74 1.80 23.06
CA SER A 554 5.29 0.44 23.06
C SER A 554 4.19 -0.60 22.85
N GLN A 555 3.11 -0.55 23.63
CA GLN A 555 1.97 -1.45 23.50
C GLN A 555 1.25 -1.31 22.16
N ILE A 556 1.06 -0.08 21.67
CA ILE A 556 0.40 0.18 20.39
C ILE A 556 1.21 -0.45 19.25
N GLN A 557 2.53 -0.22 19.20
CA GLN A 557 3.37 -0.78 18.15
C GLN A 557 3.53 -2.31 18.28
N GLU A 558 3.52 -2.84 19.50
CA GLU A 558 3.41 -4.28 19.75
C GLU A 558 2.15 -4.84 19.10
N ASP A 559 0.97 -4.26 19.39
CA ASP A 559 -0.31 -4.75 18.87
C ASP A 559 -0.40 -4.65 17.34
N VAL A 560 0.16 -3.59 16.76
CA VAL A 560 0.32 -3.48 15.30
C VAL A 560 1.14 -4.65 14.76
N ASP A 561 2.33 -4.88 15.31
CA ASP A 561 3.20 -5.99 14.87
C ASP A 561 2.52 -7.35 15.08
N GLN A 562 1.72 -7.52 16.13
CA GLN A 562 0.95 -8.74 16.37
C GLN A 562 -0.10 -9.01 15.29
N TRP A 563 -0.84 -8.00 14.83
CA TRP A 563 -1.79 -8.15 13.72
C TRP A 563 -1.12 -8.69 12.46
N TYR A 564 0.00 -8.05 12.04
CA TYR A 564 0.73 -8.48 10.85
C TYR A 564 1.44 -9.82 11.01
N ARG A 565 1.85 -10.17 12.24
CA ARG A 565 2.46 -11.49 12.54
C ARG A 565 1.43 -12.62 12.52
N LEU A 566 0.26 -12.41 13.11
CA LEU A 566 -0.77 -13.43 13.22
C LEU A 566 -1.50 -13.62 11.89
N TYR A 567 -1.77 -12.56 11.14
CA TYR A 567 -2.52 -12.61 9.88
C TYR A 567 -1.69 -12.07 8.69
N PRO A 568 -0.55 -12.71 8.36
CA PRO A 568 0.41 -12.19 7.39
C PRO A 568 -0.20 -12.07 5.99
N GLY A 569 -0.02 -10.91 5.36
CA GLY A 569 -0.49 -10.63 3.99
C GLY A 569 -1.99 -10.34 3.85
N HIS A 570 -2.76 -10.35 4.96
CA HIS A 570 -4.21 -10.15 4.91
C HIS A 570 -4.72 -8.95 5.74
N ILE A 571 -3.85 -8.32 6.52
CA ILE A 571 -4.15 -7.04 7.19
C ILE A 571 -3.77 -5.90 6.25
N GLY A 572 -4.76 -5.12 5.85
CA GLY A 572 -4.59 -3.95 4.98
C GLY A 572 -4.35 -2.64 5.74
N GLY A 573 -4.36 -2.68 7.08
CA GLY A 573 -4.21 -1.48 7.89
C GLY A 573 -4.57 -1.65 9.36
N ILE A 574 -4.61 -0.54 10.10
CA ILE A 574 -4.84 -0.50 11.55
C ILE A 574 -5.91 0.54 11.88
N PHE A 575 -6.86 0.15 12.73
CA PHE A 575 -7.86 1.03 13.33
C PHE A 575 -7.45 1.35 14.76
N PHE A 576 -6.93 2.55 14.99
CA PHE A 576 -6.50 3.05 16.29
C PHE A 576 -7.70 3.63 17.05
N ASP A 577 -8.16 2.93 18.07
CA ASP A 577 -9.32 3.34 18.87
C ASP A 577 -8.93 4.01 20.21
N GLU A 578 -9.90 4.67 20.84
CA GLU A 578 -9.73 5.46 22.06
C GLU A 578 -8.68 6.56 21.90
N ALA A 579 -8.68 7.23 20.75
CA ALA A 579 -7.72 8.29 20.46
C ALA A 579 -7.97 9.53 21.31
N TRP A 580 -6.90 10.19 21.72
CA TRP A 580 -6.97 11.49 22.38
C TRP A 580 -7.10 12.60 21.34
N ASN A 581 -8.14 13.42 21.45
CA ASN A 581 -8.50 14.43 20.45
C ASN A 581 -8.14 15.88 20.84
N ASP A 582 -7.34 16.10 21.88
CA ASP A 582 -6.77 17.42 22.19
C ASP A 582 -5.33 17.51 21.67
N CYS A 583 -5.02 18.58 20.93
CA CYS A 583 -3.70 18.78 20.30
C CYS A 583 -2.55 18.72 21.31
N GLY A 584 -2.79 19.18 22.54
CA GLY A 584 -1.76 19.48 23.52
C GLY A 584 -0.89 20.68 23.13
N PRO A 585 0.04 21.09 24.00
CA PRO A 585 1.04 22.10 23.69
C PRO A 585 1.85 21.71 22.44
N ASP A 586 2.06 22.65 21.52
CA ASP A 586 2.82 22.46 20.27
C ASP A 586 2.38 21.25 19.42
N ASN A 587 1.10 20.88 19.51
CA ASN A 587 0.49 19.73 18.83
C ASN A 587 1.12 18.38 19.20
N ILE A 588 1.66 18.24 20.41
CA ILE A 588 2.40 17.03 20.82
C ILE A 588 1.59 15.75 20.66
N ASN A 589 0.30 15.76 21.01
CA ASN A 589 -0.52 14.54 20.94
C ASN A 589 -0.78 14.12 19.49
N ALA A 590 -1.07 15.08 18.60
CA ALA A 590 -1.25 14.82 17.18
C ALA A 590 0.05 14.29 16.53
N LYS A 591 1.21 14.88 16.88
CA LYS A 591 2.53 14.41 16.42
C LYS A 591 2.85 12.99 16.90
N LEU A 592 2.37 12.58 18.07
CA LEU A 592 2.56 11.20 18.55
C LEU A 592 1.80 10.20 17.69
N TYR A 593 0.54 10.48 17.37
CA TYR A 593 -0.22 9.61 16.45
C TYR A 593 0.33 9.62 15.03
N GLU A 594 0.81 10.78 14.54
CA GLU A 594 1.55 10.84 13.28
C GLU A 594 2.76 9.91 13.34
N ILE A 595 3.58 9.94 14.39
CA ILE A 595 4.73 9.03 14.53
C ILE A 595 4.30 7.55 14.56
N ILE A 596 3.20 7.22 15.24
CA ILE A 596 2.65 5.85 15.28
C ILE A 596 2.21 5.41 13.87
N THR A 597 1.49 6.25 13.13
CA THR A 597 1.08 5.99 11.75
C THR A 597 2.30 5.82 10.84
N GLN A 598 3.26 6.72 10.96
CA GLN A 598 4.45 6.73 10.11
C GLN A 598 5.37 5.54 10.41
N SER A 599 5.52 5.11 11.67
CA SER A 599 6.27 3.90 12.02
C SER A 599 5.56 2.64 11.54
N THR A 600 4.23 2.59 11.65
CA THR A 600 3.39 1.51 11.11
C THR A 600 3.61 1.38 9.61
N LYS A 601 3.48 2.47 8.86
CA LYS A 601 3.66 2.45 7.39
C LYS A 601 5.09 2.18 6.94
N ARG A 602 6.11 2.62 7.70
CA ARG A 602 7.51 2.25 7.42
C ARG A 602 7.76 0.74 7.56
N LYS A 603 7.13 0.09 8.55
CA LYS A 603 7.21 -1.37 8.71
C LYS A 603 6.32 -2.11 7.71
N TYR A 604 5.15 -1.54 7.40
CA TYR A 604 4.10 -2.13 6.59
C TYR A 604 3.62 -1.11 5.53
N PRO A 605 4.30 -1.00 4.37
CA PRO A 605 4.08 0.09 3.40
C PRO A 605 2.65 0.23 2.85
N ALA A 606 1.87 -0.84 2.82
CA ALA A 606 0.48 -0.84 2.35
C ALA A 606 -0.56 -0.55 3.45
N ALA A 607 -0.13 -0.22 4.68
CA ALA A 607 -1.02 -0.04 5.82
C ALA A 607 -1.89 1.22 5.69
N TYR A 608 -3.21 1.05 5.72
CA TYR A 608 -4.19 2.12 5.91
C TYR A 608 -4.42 2.37 7.41
N THR A 609 -4.27 3.60 7.91
CA THR A 609 -4.48 3.91 9.33
C THR A 609 -5.71 4.76 9.56
N VAL A 610 -6.51 4.39 10.55
CA VAL A 610 -7.66 5.17 11.02
C VAL A 610 -7.44 5.56 12.47
N LEU A 611 -7.77 6.80 12.82
CA LEU A 611 -7.73 7.26 14.20
C LEU A 611 -9.16 7.59 14.69
N ASN A 612 -9.60 6.92 15.75
CA ASN A 612 -10.93 7.05 16.31
C ASN A 612 -10.91 7.54 17.77
N PRO A 613 -11.29 8.80 18.03
CA PRO A 613 -11.64 9.29 19.37
C PRO A 613 -13.13 9.19 19.71
N GLY A 614 -14.01 8.79 18.77
CA GLY A 614 -15.47 8.82 18.91
C GLY A 614 -16.07 10.23 18.97
N ALA A 615 -15.30 11.27 18.65
CA ALA A 615 -15.66 12.68 18.87
C ALA A 615 -15.00 13.62 17.85
N PRO A 616 -15.44 14.88 17.76
CA PRO A 616 -14.78 15.87 16.90
C PRO A 616 -13.28 15.99 17.18
N MET A 617 -12.50 16.20 16.12
CA MET A 617 -11.04 16.35 16.19
C MET A 617 -10.60 17.70 15.63
N PRO A 618 -9.73 18.44 16.31
CA PRO A 618 -9.15 19.68 15.78
C PRO A 618 -8.20 19.40 14.62
N ARG A 619 -8.00 20.41 13.76
CA ARG A 619 -7.21 20.29 12.52
C ARG A 619 -5.77 19.81 12.71
N CYS A 620 -5.17 19.98 13.90
CA CYS A 620 -3.80 19.51 14.17
C CYS A 620 -3.62 18.00 13.93
N PHE A 621 -4.70 17.21 13.95
CA PHE A 621 -4.70 15.78 13.66
C PHE A 621 -4.87 15.42 12.18
N GLU A 622 -5.00 16.41 11.28
CA GLU A 622 -5.21 16.17 9.84
C GLU A 622 -4.13 15.25 9.24
N HIS A 623 -2.91 15.18 9.79
CA HIS A 623 -1.86 14.28 9.28
C HIS A 623 -1.52 13.11 10.22
N SER A 624 -2.38 12.82 11.19
CA SER A 624 -2.12 11.80 12.21
C SER A 624 -2.47 10.36 11.77
N ALA A 625 -3.33 10.21 10.76
CA ALA A 625 -3.77 8.93 10.17
C ALA A 625 -4.41 9.16 8.79
N ASP A 626 -4.59 8.14 7.96
CA ASP A 626 -5.24 8.27 6.63
C ASP A 626 -6.67 8.78 6.72
N ALA A 627 -7.43 8.27 7.70
CA ALA A 627 -8.77 8.77 8.03
C ALA A 627 -8.96 9.01 9.53
N LEU A 628 -9.86 9.94 9.84
CA LEU A 628 -10.23 10.35 11.18
C LEU A 628 -11.71 10.07 11.40
N LEU A 629 -12.02 9.25 12.40
CA LEU A 629 -13.40 8.98 12.80
C LEU A 629 -13.87 10.08 13.76
N THR A 630 -14.51 11.11 13.22
CA THR A 630 -14.76 12.37 13.94
C THR A 630 -16.18 12.53 14.47
N ALA A 631 -17.02 11.51 14.29
CA ALA A 631 -18.34 11.44 14.89
C ALA A 631 -18.80 10.00 15.09
N GLU A 632 -19.29 9.72 16.29
CA GLU A 632 -19.94 8.47 16.66
C GLU A 632 -21.18 8.83 17.49
N VAL A 633 -22.32 9.04 16.83
CA VAL A 633 -23.50 9.66 17.45
C VAL A 633 -24.82 9.08 16.94
N SER A 634 -25.88 9.19 17.74
CA SER A 634 -27.23 8.78 17.33
C SER A 634 -27.77 9.64 16.17
N TYR A 635 -28.71 9.08 15.41
CA TYR A 635 -29.47 9.75 14.37
C TYR A 635 -30.08 11.09 14.85
N ALA A 636 -30.68 11.08 16.05
CA ALA A 636 -31.32 12.26 16.63
C ALA A 636 -30.32 13.39 16.88
N THR A 637 -29.13 13.05 17.38
CA THR A 637 -28.04 14.04 17.56
C THR A 637 -27.52 14.48 16.20
N TYR A 638 -27.27 13.54 15.27
CA TYR A 638 -26.67 13.82 13.97
C TYR A 638 -27.49 14.79 13.11
N THR A 639 -28.82 14.73 13.21
CA THR A 639 -29.75 15.52 12.39
C THR A 639 -30.25 16.81 13.05
N SER A 640 -29.84 17.09 14.29
CA SER A 640 -30.24 18.28 15.03
C SER A 640 -29.08 19.27 15.22
N ASP A 641 -29.39 20.44 15.79
CA ASP A 641 -28.40 21.45 16.17
C ASP A 641 -27.49 21.00 17.33
N ALA A 642 -27.73 19.82 17.91
CA ALA A 642 -26.86 19.22 18.93
C ALA A 642 -25.59 18.58 18.32
N PHE A 643 -25.55 18.35 17.00
CA PHE A 643 -24.36 17.83 16.34
C PHE A 643 -23.21 18.84 16.41
N ILE A 644 -22.09 18.43 17.00
CA ILE A 644 -20.86 19.22 17.02
C ILE A 644 -20.01 18.80 15.83
N ALA A 645 -19.89 19.69 14.84
CA ALA A 645 -19.01 19.47 13.70
C ALA A 645 -17.57 19.87 14.02
N ASN A 646 -16.61 19.35 13.24
CA ASN A 646 -15.27 19.92 13.19
C ASN A 646 -15.33 21.39 12.72
N ASP A 647 -14.44 22.23 13.25
CA ASP A 647 -14.31 23.64 12.87
C ASP A 647 -13.44 23.85 11.62
N TRP A 648 -13.08 22.77 10.94
CA TRP A 648 -12.26 22.75 9.73
C TRP A 648 -12.84 21.79 8.69
N THR A 649 -12.51 22.04 7.43
CA THR A 649 -12.87 21.18 6.30
C THR A 649 -11.61 20.46 5.83
N PRO A 650 -11.65 19.13 5.64
CA PRO A 650 -10.49 18.39 5.16
C PRO A 650 -10.19 18.75 3.71
N SER A 651 -8.91 18.65 3.35
CA SER A 651 -8.45 18.78 1.97
C SER A 651 -9.06 17.72 1.04
N ASN A 652 -9.37 16.53 1.56
CA ASN A 652 -10.11 15.47 0.87
C ASN A 652 -11.26 14.93 1.75
N PHE A 653 -12.46 14.75 1.19
CA PHE A 653 -13.62 14.26 1.94
C PHE A 653 -13.45 12.81 2.45
N ARG A 654 -12.60 11.99 1.80
CA ARG A 654 -12.23 10.63 2.27
C ARG A 654 -11.48 10.62 3.61
N LYS A 655 -11.07 11.80 4.09
CA LYS A 655 -10.39 11.97 5.39
C LYS A 655 -11.30 11.73 6.59
N LEU A 656 -12.60 11.99 6.46
CA LEU A 656 -13.53 11.92 7.58
C LEU A 656 -14.39 10.66 7.51
N TRP A 657 -14.48 9.97 8.64
CA TRP A 657 -15.39 8.87 8.89
C TRP A 657 -16.40 9.25 9.97
N HIS A 658 -17.69 9.09 9.68
CA HIS A 658 -18.75 9.20 10.67
C HIS A 658 -19.49 7.86 10.85
N ILE A 659 -19.76 7.53 12.12
CA ILE A 659 -20.70 6.48 12.52
C ILE A 659 -22.00 7.15 12.99
N VAL A 660 -23.13 6.72 12.43
CA VAL A 660 -24.47 7.18 12.82
C VAL A 660 -25.36 5.97 13.11
N TYR A 661 -25.71 5.78 14.37
CA TYR A 661 -26.56 4.68 14.85
C TYR A 661 -28.00 5.15 15.11
N ASP A 662 -28.93 4.23 15.38
CA ASP A 662 -30.37 4.50 15.55
C ASP A 662 -31.02 5.19 14.34
N VAL A 663 -30.57 4.86 13.12
CA VAL A 663 -31.07 5.47 11.88
C VAL A 663 -32.24 4.65 11.32
N PRO A 664 -33.44 5.23 11.17
CA PRO A 664 -34.54 4.54 10.50
C PRO A 664 -34.23 4.31 9.01
N ILE A 665 -34.60 3.16 8.46
CA ILE A 665 -34.32 2.82 7.04
C ILE A 665 -34.74 3.91 6.04
N GLY A 666 -35.89 4.55 6.26
CA GLY A 666 -36.39 5.63 5.39
C GLY A 666 -35.57 6.93 5.44
N GLN A 667 -34.60 7.02 6.35
CA GLN A 667 -33.72 8.18 6.56
C GLN A 667 -32.28 7.93 6.12
N VAL A 668 -31.93 6.69 5.72
CA VAL A 668 -30.60 6.31 5.26
C VAL A 668 -30.06 7.27 4.19
N GLY A 669 -30.83 7.53 3.13
CA GLY A 669 -30.43 8.46 2.07
C GLY A 669 -30.25 9.91 2.55
N THR A 670 -31.07 10.34 3.50
CA THR A 670 -30.97 11.69 4.09
C THR A 670 -29.71 11.83 4.95
N VAL A 671 -29.38 10.81 5.75
CA VAL A 671 -28.18 10.79 6.57
C VAL A 671 -26.93 10.74 5.70
N ALA A 672 -26.89 9.88 4.67
CA ALA A 672 -25.76 9.80 3.73
C ALA A 672 -25.52 11.15 3.02
N ALA A 673 -26.60 11.78 2.52
CA ALA A 673 -26.53 13.09 1.88
C ALA A 673 -26.07 14.20 2.84
N LEU A 674 -26.56 14.20 4.09
CA LEU A 674 -26.13 15.15 5.12
C LEU A 674 -24.64 14.96 5.47
N ALA A 675 -24.19 13.71 5.58
CA ALA A 675 -22.79 13.42 5.81
C ALA A 675 -21.92 13.90 4.63
N LYS A 676 -22.40 13.76 3.39
CA LYS A 676 -21.72 14.29 2.20
C LYS A 676 -21.56 15.81 2.28
N GLN A 677 -22.62 16.52 2.69
CA GLN A 677 -22.58 17.98 2.89
C GLN A 677 -21.58 18.39 3.98
N ARG A 678 -21.32 17.49 4.95
CA ARG A 678 -20.32 17.67 6.01
C ARG A 678 -18.90 17.25 5.61
N GLY A 679 -18.68 16.89 4.34
CA GLY A 679 -17.36 16.51 3.83
C GLY A 679 -16.90 15.11 4.27
N VAL A 680 -17.84 14.20 4.52
CA VAL A 680 -17.58 12.84 5.02
C VAL A 680 -17.55 11.85 3.87
N GLY A 681 -16.47 11.08 3.77
CA GLY A 681 -16.25 10.07 2.73
C GLY A 681 -16.41 8.63 3.20
N LEU A 682 -16.23 8.36 4.49
CA LEU A 682 -16.43 7.03 5.08
C LEU A 682 -17.62 7.03 6.04
N LEU A 683 -18.49 6.04 5.93
CA LEU A 683 -19.74 5.98 6.69
C LEU A 683 -19.94 4.60 7.31
N HIS A 684 -20.43 4.60 8.55
CA HIS A 684 -21.16 3.47 9.12
C HIS A 684 -22.54 4.00 9.51
N ILE A 685 -23.60 3.47 8.92
CA ILE A 685 -24.98 3.82 9.25
C ILE A 685 -25.69 2.53 9.65
N THR A 686 -26.34 2.51 10.81
CA THR A 686 -27.01 1.33 11.33
C THR A 686 -28.33 1.68 12.02
N ASP A 687 -29.29 0.76 12.02
CA ASP A 687 -30.52 0.83 12.81
C ASP A 687 -30.35 0.31 14.24
N ASP A 688 -29.16 -0.20 14.55
CA ASP A 688 -28.81 -0.65 15.90
C ASP A 688 -28.60 0.52 16.87
N VAL A 689 -28.60 0.22 18.17
CA VAL A 689 -28.59 1.20 19.26
C VAL A 689 -27.48 0.91 20.27
N GLU A 690 -27.19 1.88 21.12
CA GLU A 690 -26.30 1.69 22.27
C GLU A 690 -26.78 0.54 23.19
N PRO A 691 -25.87 -0.16 23.89
CA PRO A 691 -24.47 0.21 24.12
C PRO A 691 -23.46 -0.29 23.07
N ASN A 692 -23.88 -1.10 22.10
CA ASN A 692 -22.95 -1.71 21.14
C ASN A 692 -23.56 -1.81 19.73
N PRO A 693 -23.63 -0.70 18.97
CA PRO A 693 -24.22 -0.70 17.64
C PRO A 693 -23.35 -1.40 16.56
N TYR A 694 -22.38 -2.21 16.97
CA TYR A 694 -21.34 -2.83 16.13
C TYR A 694 -21.37 -4.36 16.13
N ASP A 695 -22.25 -4.96 16.92
CA ASP A 695 -22.40 -6.43 17.04
C ASP A 695 -23.44 -7.02 16.07
N THR A 696 -24.09 -6.18 15.27
CA THR A 696 -24.97 -6.61 14.18
C THR A 696 -24.72 -5.83 12.90
N ILE A 697 -25.24 -6.36 11.78
CA ILE A 697 -25.38 -5.63 10.52
C ILE A 697 -26.87 -5.59 10.16
N PRO A 698 -27.40 -4.44 9.70
CA PRO A 698 -28.79 -4.31 9.31
C PRO A 698 -29.25 -5.37 8.31
N ASN A 699 -30.57 -5.57 8.19
CA ASN A 699 -31.14 -6.51 7.22
C ASN A 699 -30.84 -6.12 5.75
N ASP A 700 -31.08 -7.03 4.81
CA ASP A 700 -30.69 -6.83 3.40
C ASP A 700 -31.37 -5.61 2.75
N ALA A 701 -32.63 -5.33 3.06
CA ALA A 701 -33.33 -4.16 2.52
C ALA A 701 -32.72 -2.84 3.02
N TYR A 702 -32.24 -2.82 4.27
CA TYR A 702 -31.53 -1.69 4.83
C TYR A 702 -30.16 -1.51 4.17
N MET A 703 -29.40 -2.60 4.02
CA MET A 703 -28.10 -2.55 3.37
C MET A 703 -28.22 -2.14 1.89
N GLU A 704 -29.25 -2.60 1.17
CA GLU A 704 -29.55 -2.16 -0.19
C GLU A 704 -29.81 -0.65 -0.25
N ALA A 705 -30.65 -0.13 0.65
CA ALA A 705 -30.90 1.31 0.76
C ALA A 705 -29.62 2.13 1.03
N LEU A 706 -28.68 1.58 1.82
CA LEU A 706 -27.37 2.19 2.04
C LEU A 706 -26.51 2.19 0.78
N MET A 707 -26.39 1.04 0.11
CA MET A 707 -25.58 0.90 -1.09
C MET A 707 -26.07 1.81 -2.23
N ASP A 708 -27.39 2.02 -2.32
CA ASP A 708 -28.03 2.93 -3.28
C ASP A 708 -27.80 4.41 -2.93
N ALA A 709 -27.73 4.74 -1.64
CA ALA A 709 -27.55 6.11 -1.18
C ALA A 709 -26.13 6.66 -1.42
N ILE A 710 -25.13 5.79 -1.56
CA ILE A 710 -23.74 6.16 -1.73
C ILE A 710 -23.25 5.86 -3.14
N THR A 711 -22.26 6.60 -3.62
CA THR A 711 -21.69 6.36 -4.96
C THR A 711 -20.75 5.16 -4.95
N GLY A 712 -20.07 4.92 -3.83
CA GLY A 712 -18.99 3.93 -3.72
C GLY A 712 -17.63 4.54 -4.08
N GLY A 713 -16.58 4.03 -3.44
CA GLY A 713 -15.20 4.38 -3.70
C GLY A 713 -14.18 3.52 -2.98
N GLY A 714 -12.94 4.02 -2.91
CA GLY A 714 -11.78 3.37 -2.29
C GLY A 714 -11.13 4.27 -1.25
N PRO A 715 -10.42 3.68 -0.26
CA PRO A 715 -9.72 4.44 0.75
C PRO A 715 -8.66 5.36 0.13
N LEU A 716 -8.47 6.55 0.69
CA LEU A 716 -7.37 7.44 0.32
C LEU A 716 -6.18 7.18 1.22
N TYR A 717 -5.13 6.58 0.68
CA TYR A 717 -3.89 6.39 1.41
C TYR A 717 -3.06 7.69 1.33
N GLU A 718 -2.55 8.12 2.46
CA GLU A 718 -1.43 9.04 2.58
C GLU A 718 -0.15 8.19 2.62
N PRO A 719 0.95 8.61 2.00
CA PRO A 719 2.15 7.81 1.99
C PRO A 719 2.89 8.04 3.30
N VAL A 720 3.99 7.31 3.42
CA VAL A 720 5.00 7.64 4.40
C VAL A 720 5.56 9.04 4.10
N HIS A 721 5.60 9.90 5.11
CA HIS A 721 6.28 11.19 5.03
C HIS A 721 7.76 10.95 4.77
N GLU A 722 8.26 11.49 3.65
CA GLU A 722 9.69 11.43 3.34
C GLU A 722 10.49 12.27 4.33
N TRP A 723 11.64 11.74 4.76
CA TRP A 723 12.58 12.51 5.54
C TRP A 723 13.21 13.59 4.64
N PRO A 724 13.39 14.84 5.13
CA PRO A 724 14.06 15.87 4.36
C PRO A 724 15.43 15.38 3.86
N ALA A 725 15.72 15.58 2.57
CA ALA A 725 17.05 15.30 2.02
C ALA A 725 18.09 16.08 2.85
N ALA A 726 19.13 15.41 3.33
CA ALA A 726 20.15 16.01 4.16
C ALA A 726 20.85 17.17 3.42
N HIS A 727 20.42 18.41 3.67
CA HIS A 727 21.04 19.62 3.14
C HIS A 727 22.36 19.90 3.85
N GLY A 728 23.40 19.12 3.55
CA GLY A 728 24.78 19.41 3.94
C GLY A 728 25.11 19.15 5.42
N THR A 729 26.18 18.38 5.63
CA THR A 729 26.74 17.94 6.92
C THR A 729 25.79 17.16 7.83
N ALA A 730 25.95 15.84 7.86
CA ALA A 730 25.41 15.00 8.93
C ALA A 730 25.90 15.52 10.29
N LEU A 731 25.00 16.15 11.07
CA LEU A 731 25.30 16.48 12.46
C LEU A 731 25.55 15.18 13.21
N SER A 732 26.71 15.04 13.83
CA SER A 732 27.04 13.83 14.59
C SER A 732 26.11 13.70 15.80
N VAL A 733 25.47 12.55 15.92
CA VAL A 733 24.59 12.17 17.03
C VAL A 733 25.35 11.15 17.86
N SER A 734 25.50 11.38 19.18
CA SER A 734 26.22 10.44 20.04
C SER A 734 25.45 9.13 20.20
N THR A 735 26.16 8.01 20.22
CA THR A 735 25.57 6.69 20.46
C THR A 735 24.89 6.68 21.84
N PRO A 736 23.60 6.31 21.93
CA PRO A 736 22.93 6.23 23.23
C PRO A 736 23.45 5.03 24.02
N SER A 737 23.33 5.09 25.35
CA SER A 737 23.64 3.96 26.23
C SER A 737 22.34 3.37 26.79
N LEU A 738 22.07 2.12 26.43
CA LEU A 738 20.86 1.41 26.86
C LEU A 738 21.11 0.73 28.20
N LYS A 739 20.16 0.87 29.13
CA LYS A 739 20.15 0.24 30.45
C LYS A 739 18.86 -0.54 30.67
N LEU A 740 18.97 -1.77 31.14
CA LEU A 740 17.86 -2.56 31.67
C LEU A 740 17.67 -2.21 33.14
N ASN A 741 16.47 -1.75 33.50
CA ASN A 741 16.12 -1.37 34.86
C ASN A 741 15.49 -2.53 35.64
N SER A 742 14.57 -3.24 35.01
CA SER A 742 13.88 -4.40 35.56
C SER A 742 13.31 -5.24 34.44
N PHE A 743 12.94 -6.48 34.75
CA PHE A 743 12.21 -7.36 33.84
C PHE A 743 11.47 -8.41 34.64
N ASP A 744 10.53 -9.08 33.98
CA ASP A 744 9.70 -10.10 34.60
C ASP A 744 9.32 -11.25 33.66
N TYR A 745 8.15 -11.86 33.85
CA TYR A 745 7.64 -12.98 33.06
C TYR A 745 7.39 -12.61 31.59
N SER A 746 6.97 -11.37 31.31
CA SER A 746 6.52 -10.99 29.96
C SER A 746 6.89 -9.57 29.54
N SER A 747 7.74 -8.89 30.31
CA SER A 747 8.12 -7.51 30.03
C SER A 747 9.54 -7.17 30.49
N ALA A 748 10.09 -6.10 29.92
CA ALA A 748 11.37 -5.52 30.29
C ALA A 748 11.31 -3.99 30.27
N VAL A 749 11.85 -3.35 31.30
CA VAL A 749 11.88 -1.89 31.45
C VAL A 749 13.27 -1.37 31.13
N PHE A 750 13.37 -0.49 30.15
CA PHE A 750 14.62 0.10 29.69
C PHE A 750 14.68 1.61 29.97
N SER A 751 15.89 2.14 30.06
CA SER A 751 16.16 3.58 30.04
C SER A 751 17.48 3.90 29.36
N TRP A 752 17.62 5.14 28.91
CA TRP A 752 18.83 5.68 28.29
C TRP A 752 18.94 7.18 28.55
N THR A 753 20.08 7.78 28.20
CA THR A 753 20.25 9.23 28.25
C THR A 753 19.77 9.87 26.95
N SER A 754 19.18 11.06 27.05
CA SER A 754 18.84 11.87 25.87
C SER A 754 20.09 12.18 25.03
N THR A 755 19.94 12.17 23.72
CA THR A 755 21.02 12.44 22.77
C THR A 755 20.73 13.73 22.02
N SER A 756 21.69 14.67 21.97
CA SER A 756 21.55 15.92 21.21
C SER A 756 21.38 15.65 19.72
N ASN A 757 20.51 16.42 19.06
CA ASN A 757 20.18 16.31 17.63
C ASN A 757 19.47 15.01 17.21
N ALA A 758 19.17 14.10 18.15
CA ALA A 758 18.30 12.97 17.86
C ALA A 758 16.86 13.46 17.64
N ILE A 759 16.21 12.97 16.60
CA ILE A 759 14.78 13.24 16.34
C ILE A 759 13.87 12.11 16.86
N GLY A 760 14.47 11.07 17.45
CA GLY A 760 13.77 9.90 17.99
C GLY A 760 14.74 8.78 18.37
N PHE A 761 14.19 7.65 18.80
CA PHE A 761 14.94 6.44 19.14
C PHE A 761 14.32 5.21 18.52
N ARG A 762 15.18 4.27 18.09
CA ARG A 762 14.81 2.95 17.57
C ARG A 762 15.31 1.88 18.52
N LEU A 763 14.39 1.09 19.09
CA LEU A 763 14.73 -0.07 19.92
C LEU A 763 14.61 -1.34 19.08
N TYR A 764 15.64 -2.17 19.18
CA TYR A 764 15.75 -3.42 18.45
C TYR A 764 15.74 -4.60 19.43
N GLN A 765 14.98 -5.64 19.08
CA GLN A 765 14.96 -6.94 19.73
C GLN A 765 15.49 -7.98 18.73
N ASP A 766 16.54 -8.71 19.08
CA ASP A 766 17.17 -9.74 18.24
C ASP A 766 17.48 -9.23 16.82
N SER A 767 17.96 -7.99 16.75
CA SER A 767 18.24 -7.21 15.53
C SER A 767 17.04 -6.67 14.76
N SER A 768 15.81 -7.09 15.06
CA SER A 768 14.58 -6.58 14.46
C SER A 768 14.15 -5.28 15.12
N LEU A 769 13.73 -4.29 14.33
CA LEU A 769 13.18 -3.04 14.86
C LEU A 769 11.78 -3.32 15.44
N ILE A 770 11.62 -3.11 16.74
CA ILE A 770 10.33 -3.33 17.41
C ILE A 770 9.62 -2.01 17.74
N LEU A 771 10.36 -0.92 17.94
CA LEU A 771 9.79 0.29 18.50
C LEU A 771 10.51 1.56 18.01
N GLU A 772 9.73 2.54 17.57
CA GLU A 772 10.16 3.93 17.35
C GLU A 772 9.55 4.88 18.40
N LEU A 773 10.37 5.74 19.00
CA LEU A 773 9.98 6.68 20.06
C LEU A 773 10.43 8.11 19.74
N THR A 774 9.80 9.09 20.39
CA THR A 774 10.18 10.52 20.29
C THR A 774 11.50 10.80 21.03
N PRO A 775 12.18 11.93 20.75
CA PRO A 775 13.47 12.22 21.37
C PRO A 775 13.34 12.62 22.85
N THR A 776 12.14 12.93 23.32
CA THR A 776 11.86 13.22 24.74
C THR A 776 11.65 11.96 25.57
N MET A 777 11.43 10.81 24.93
CA MET A 777 11.22 9.53 25.61
C MET A 777 12.56 8.83 25.83
N THR A 778 12.93 8.70 27.10
CA THR A 778 14.21 8.14 27.54
C THR A 778 14.07 6.89 28.41
N ALA A 779 12.84 6.38 28.54
CA ALA A 779 12.52 5.13 29.20
C ALA A 779 11.26 4.50 28.58
N VAL A 780 11.22 3.17 28.57
CA VAL A 780 10.07 2.43 28.04
C VAL A 780 9.98 1.03 28.63
N THR A 781 8.76 0.55 28.79
CA THR A 781 8.42 -0.85 29.09
C THR A 781 8.06 -1.56 27.79
N VAL A 782 8.83 -2.60 27.46
CA VAL A 782 8.54 -3.51 26.34
C VAL A 782 7.72 -4.68 26.88
N GLY A 783 6.54 -4.91 26.31
CA GLY A 783 5.64 -6.02 26.63
C GLY A 783 5.76 -7.19 25.65
N GLY A 784 4.81 -8.11 25.70
CA GLY A 784 4.68 -9.21 24.73
C GLY A 784 5.81 -10.24 24.75
N LEU A 785 6.70 -10.22 25.74
CA LEU A 785 7.79 -11.17 25.83
C LEU A 785 7.29 -12.53 26.29
N THR A 786 7.86 -13.59 25.74
CA THR A 786 7.53 -14.97 26.12
C THR A 786 8.22 -15.32 27.44
N PRO A 787 7.52 -15.92 28.42
CA PRO A 787 8.14 -16.35 29.68
C PRO A 787 9.24 -17.40 29.49
N GLY A 788 10.34 -17.25 30.24
CA GLY A 788 11.51 -18.13 30.18
C GLY A 788 12.38 -18.01 28.92
N GLN A 789 12.13 -17.01 28.07
CA GLN A 789 12.84 -16.83 26.80
C GLN A 789 13.96 -15.79 26.93
N SER A 790 15.08 -16.04 26.26
CA SER A 790 16.20 -15.10 26.16
C SER A 790 16.05 -14.17 24.97
N TYR A 791 16.41 -12.89 25.16
CA TYR A 791 16.34 -11.82 24.17
C TYR A 791 17.60 -10.96 24.20
N VAL A 792 17.93 -10.34 23.06
CA VAL A 792 18.99 -9.33 22.95
C VAL A 792 18.42 -7.99 22.51
N PHE A 793 18.63 -6.95 23.32
CA PHE A 793 18.16 -5.59 23.04
C PHE A 793 19.30 -4.64 22.71
N SER A 794 19.04 -3.71 21.79
CA SER A 794 19.93 -2.59 21.48
C SER A 794 19.12 -1.37 21.02
N LEU A 795 19.70 -0.17 21.14
CA LEU A 795 19.04 1.10 20.85
C LEU A 795 19.87 1.91 19.85
N ALA A 796 19.23 2.63 18.94
CA ALA A 796 19.88 3.65 18.12
C ALA A 796 19.11 4.97 18.20
N ALA A 797 19.81 6.10 18.06
CA ALA A 797 19.19 7.40 17.87
C ALA A 797 18.83 7.61 16.39
N MET A 798 17.69 8.24 16.12
CA MET A 798 17.25 8.60 14.76
C MET A 798 17.78 9.98 14.37
N LEU A 799 18.24 10.11 13.13
CA LEU A 799 18.75 11.35 12.54
C LEU A 799 17.69 12.04 11.68
N GLY A 800 17.90 13.32 11.37
CA GLY A 800 16.95 14.16 10.60
C GLY A 800 16.62 13.67 9.19
N ASP A 801 17.48 12.83 8.61
CA ASP A 801 17.31 12.18 7.31
C ASP A 801 16.68 10.77 7.41
N GLY A 802 16.23 10.38 8.62
CA GLY A 802 15.63 9.08 8.89
C GLY A 802 16.61 7.93 9.12
N THR A 803 17.92 8.17 8.96
CA THR A 803 18.94 7.17 9.27
C THR A 803 19.12 6.98 10.78
N SER A 804 19.94 6.00 11.18
CA SER A 804 20.19 5.69 12.59
C SER A 804 21.66 5.85 12.94
N SER A 805 21.94 6.28 14.17
CA SER A 805 23.28 6.25 14.75
C SER A 805 23.78 4.81 14.83
N THR A 806 25.07 4.64 15.14
CA THR A 806 25.57 3.36 15.66
C THR A 806 24.70 2.89 16.83
N LYS A 807 24.39 1.59 16.87
CA LYS A 807 23.63 0.98 17.96
C LYS A 807 24.40 1.07 19.29
N SER A 808 23.65 1.11 20.39
CA SER A 808 24.13 1.10 21.77
C SER A 808 24.86 -0.20 22.13
N ASN A 809 25.32 -0.29 23.38
CA ASN A 809 25.61 -1.59 24.00
C ASN A 809 24.39 -2.52 23.87
N SER A 810 24.65 -3.82 23.67
CA SER A 810 23.62 -4.85 23.68
C SER A 810 23.34 -5.30 25.12
N ILE A 811 22.07 -5.55 25.44
CA ILE A 811 21.66 -6.17 26.69
C ILE A 811 21.01 -7.52 26.38
N THR A 812 21.63 -8.58 26.88
CA THR A 812 21.02 -9.91 26.91
C THR A 812 20.26 -10.08 28.22
N MET A 813 19.01 -10.52 28.14
CA MET A 813 18.18 -10.81 29.30
C MET A 813 17.30 -12.03 29.04
N THR A 814 16.84 -12.67 30.11
CA THR A 814 15.94 -13.84 30.03
C THR A 814 14.77 -13.58 30.95
N THR A 815 13.55 -13.60 30.42
CA THR A 815 12.33 -13.41 31.19
C THR A 815 12.17 -14.51 32.25
N MET A 816 11.40 -14.23 33.29
CA MET A 816 11.11 -15.22 34.32
C MET A 816 10.27 -16.37 33.73
N SER A 817 10.57 -17.60 34.13
CA SER A 817 9.74 -18.76 33.77
C SER A 817 8.48 -18.80 34.62
N LEU A 818 7.35 -19.15 34.03
CA LEU A 818 6.09 -19.32 34.76
C LEU A 818 6.19 -20.48 35.77
N PRO A 819 5.60 -20.35 36.97
CA PRO A 819 5.52 -21.43 37.95
C PRO A 819 4.56 -22.54 37.48
N GLY A 820 4.76 -23.77 37.96
CA GLY A 820 3.84 -24.91 37.80
C GLY A 820 3.38 -25.16 36.35
N ASN A 821 4.15 -25.91 35.56
CA ASN A 821 3.83 -26.33 34.19
C ASN A 821 3.30 -25.23 33.24
N GLY A 822 3.59 -23.94 33.49
CA GLY A 822 3.17 -22.84 32.60
C GLY A 822 1.91 -22.08 33.04
N HIS A 823 1.49 -22.18 34.30
CA HIS A 823 0.31 -21.48 34.78
C HIS A 823 0.51 -19.96 34.86
N THR A 824 -0.45 -19.21 34.31
CA THR A 824 -0.46 -17.74 34.29
C THR A 824 -1.30 -17.14 35.43
N VAL A 825 -2.21 -17.92 36.02
CA VAL A 825 -3.06 -17.54 37.15
C VAL A 825 -2.82 -18.51 38.30
N SER A 826 -2.67 -17.97 39.52
CA SER A 826 -2.38 -18.76 40.73
C SER A 826 -2.89 -18.06 41.99
N SER A 827 -2.73 -18.71 43.16
CA SER A 827 -3.00 -18.11 44.48
C SER A 827 -4.38 -17.47 44.64
N THR A 828 -5.40 -18.11 44.05
CA THR A 828 -6.79 -17.63 44.13
C THR A 828 -7.36 -17.85 45.53
N SER A 829 -8.05 -16.86 46.10
CA SER A 829 -8.73 -17.00 47.39
C SER A 829 -9.98 -16.14 47.51
N VAL A 830 -10.86 -16.49 48.46
CA VAL A 830 -12.05 -15.70 48.81
C VAL A 830 -12.15 -15.53 50.33
N THR A 831 -12.46 -14.31 50.75
CA THR A 831 -12.79 -13.97 52.15
C THR A 831 -14.17 -13.33 52.20
N MET A 832 -15.11 -13.97 52.88
CA MET A 832 -16.49 -13.49 52.98
C MET A 832 -16.75 -12.80 54.31
N SER A 833 -17.52 -11.72 54.27
CA SER A 833 -18.17 -11.12 55.44
C SER A 833 -19.69 -11.08 55.23
N GLY A 834 -20.44 -10.61 56.24
CA GLY A 834 -21.88 -10.41 56.10
C GLY A 834 -22.24 -9.35 55.07
N GLY A 835 -21.41 -8.30 54.92
CA GLY A 835 -21.69 -7.15 54.05
C GLY A 835 -20.84 -7.04 52.79
N SER A 836 -19.76 -7.82 52.66
CA SER A 836 -18.85 -7.76 51.52
C SER A 836 -18.16 -9.11 51.27
N THR A 837 -17.63 -9.29 50.07
CA THR A 837 -16.77 -10.43 49.72
C THR A 837 -15.49 -9.93 49.07
N THR A 838 -14.34 -10.47 49.46
CA THR A 838 -13.04 -10.13 48.87
C THR A 838 -12.50 -11.34 48.13
N TYR A 839 -12.14 -11.15 46.86
CA TYR A 839 -11.47 -12.16 46.04
C TYR A 839 -10.04 -11.73 45.77
N THR A 840 -9.12 -12.68 45.74
CA THR A 840 -7.72 -12.43 45.34
C THR A 840 -7.28 -13.42 44.27
N ALA A 841 -6.38 -13.00 43.39
CA ALA A 841 -5.69 -13.87 42.44
C ALA A 841 -4.32 -13.29 42.09
N ARG A 842 -3.36 -14.15 41.74
CA ARG A 842 -2.08 -13.75 41.19
C ARG A 842 -2.04 -14.02 39.69
N ILE A 843 -1.87 -12.99 38.88
CA ILE A 843 -1.90 -13.04 37.41
C ILE A 843 -0.56 -12.55 36.88
N LEU A 844 0.21 -13.44 36.24
CA LEU A 844 1.64 -13.25 35.98
C LEU A 844 1.97 -12.64 34.62
N VAL A 845 1.00 -12.58 33.72
CA VAL A 845 1.12 -12.00 32.37
C VAL A 845 -0.10 -11.11 32.10
N PRO A 846 0.01 -10.09 31.23
CA PRO A 846 -1.10 -9.19 30.93
C PRO A 846 -2.23 -9.89 30.17
N TYR A 847 -3.48 -9.46 30.42
CA TYR A 847 -4.66 -9.90 29.68
C TYR A 847 -5.55 -8.71 29.29
N ALA A 848 -6.34 -8.87 28.22
CA ALA A 848 -7.41 -7.91 27.88
C ALA A 848 -8.55 -7.95 28.90
N TYR A 849 -8.92 -9.17 29.33
CA TYR A 849 -10.00 -9.39 30.28
C TYR A 849 -9.53 -10.23 31.45
N VAL A 850 -9.83 -9.73 32.65
CA VAL A 850 -9.73 -10.48 33.90
C VAL A 850 -11.10 -10.43 34.56
N ARG A 851 -11.75 -11.60 34.65
CA ARG A 851 -13.11 -11.73 35.15
C ARG A 851 -13.17 -12.63 36.37
N ILE A 852 -14.09 -12.33 37.27
CA ILE A 852 -14.53 -13.27 38.31
C ILE A 852 -15.96 -13.67 37.98
N PHE A 853 -16.20 -14.95 37.74
CA PHE A 853 -17.57 -15.44 37.71
C PHE A 853 -17.95 -16.07 39.03
N ILE A 854 -19.16 -15.77 39.49
CA ILE A 854 -19.74 -16.29 40.72
C ILE A 854 -20.91 -17.19 40.34
N PHE A 855 -20.90 -18.41 40.86
CA PHE A 855 -21.84 -19.45 40.46
C PHE A 855 -22.37 -20.22 41.66
N LYS A 856 -23.55 -20.83 41.51
CA LYS A 856 -24.22 -21.54 42.60
C LYS A 856 -23.94 -23.05 42.58
N GLU A 857 -23.93 -23.69 41.42
CA GLU A 857 -23.88 -25.16 41.27
C GLU A 857 -22.88 -25.61 40.20
N ILE A 858 -22.37 -26.85 40.32
CA ILE A 858 -21.29 -27.45 39.50
C ILE A 858 -21.79 -28.45 38.44
N PHE A 859 -23.09 -28.73 38.39
CA PHE A 859 -23.63 -29.75 37.50
C PHE A 859 -24.77 -29.22 36.63
N GLY A 860 -24.41 -28.80 35.41
CA GLY A 860 -25.33 -28.57 34.28
C GLY A 860 -26.20 -27.31 34.38
N CYS A 861 -26.04 -26.40 33.42
CA CYS A 861 -27.09 -25.42 33.13
C CYS A 861 -28.14 -26.13 32.26
N TYR A 862 -29.12 -26.78 32.88
CA TYR A 862 -30.11 -27.57 32.16
C TYR A 862 -31.20 -26.67 31.55
N TYR A 863 -31.22 -26.57 30.22
CA TYR A 863 -32.27 -25.91 29.43
C TYR A 863 -33.24 -26.98 28.90
N CYS A 864 -34.48 -27.04 29.42
CA CYS A 864 -35.43 -28.08 29.03
C CYS A 864 -36.34 -27.64 27.87
N LYS A 865 -36.45 -28.49 26.83
CA LYS A 865 -37.53 -28.48 25.84
C LYS A 865 -38.81 -29.04 26.46
N GLU A 866 -39.91 -28.29 26.36
CA GLU A 866 -41.31 -28.64 26.71
C GLU A 866 -41.83 -28.37 28.14
N SER A 867 -43.13 -28.04 28.16
CA SER A 867 -43.98 -27.52 29.24
C SER A 867 -44.32 -28.52 30.37
N SER A 868 -43.46 -29.50 30.67
CA SER A 868 -43.73 -30.54 31.68
C SER A 868 -42.80 -30.56 32.91
N CYS A 869 -41.84 -29.63 33.02
CA CYS A 869 -40.93 -29.59 34.18
C CYS A 869 -41.52 -28.83 35.39
N VAL A 870 -42.47 -29.47 36.09
CA VAL A 870 -42.63 -29.27 37.54
C VAL A 870 -42.41 -30.61 38.23
N VAL A 871 -41.17 -30.89 38.61
CA VAL A 871 -40.86 -31.96 39.57
C VAL A 871 -40.17 -31.30 40.77
N GLY A 872 -40.85 -31.29 41.92
CA GLY A 872 -40.20 -31.10 43.22
C GLY A 872 -39.98 -29.68 43.74
N GLY A 873 -40.55 -28.62 43.13
CA GLY A 873 -40.60 -27.29 43.77
C GLY A 873 -39.29 -26.52 43.86
N TYR A 874 -38.24 -26.90 43.12
CA TYR A 874 -37.01 -26.11 42.94
C TYR A 874 -37.00 -25.52 41.52
N GLY A 875 -36.98 -24.19 41.40
CA GLY A 875 -36.87 -23.50 40.10
C GLY A 875 -35.46 -23.69 39.51
N TRP A 876 -35.37 -24.09 38.24
CA TRP A 876 -34.12 -24.35 37.54
C TRP A 876 -33.34 -23.04 37.27
N ASN A 877 -32.03 -23.02 37.58
CA ASN A 877 -31.16 -21.85 37.57
C ASN A 877 -30.68 -21.50 36.14
N SER A 878 -31.23 -20.45 35.51
CA SER A 878 -30.67 -19.87 34.27
C SER A 878 -29.37 -19.12 34.58
N GLY A 879 -28.27 -19.46 33.91
CA GLY A 879 -26.95 -18.86 34.13
C GLY A 879 -25.99 -19.06 32.96
N TRP A 880 -25.01 -18.17 32.82
CA TRP A 880 -23.96 -18.29 31.81
C TRP A 880 -23.09 -19.53 32.06
N THR A 881 -22.94 -20.39 31.05
CA THR A 881 -22.28 -21.70 31.21
C THR A 881 -20.79 -21.62 30.87
N ILE A 882 -19.91 -22.12 31.75
CA ILE A 882 -18.49 -22.40 31.44
C ILE A 882 -18.23 -23.89 31.59
N ASN A 883 -17.78 -24.54 30.51
CA ASN A 883 -17.59 -25.99 30.43
C ASN A 883 -16.15 -26.40 30.76
N TYR A 884 -16.00 -27.46 31.57
CA TYR A 884 -14.73 -28.05 32.04
C TYR A 884 -14.59 -29.54 31.69
N GLY A 885 -15.53 -30.08 30.91
CA GLY A 885 -15.57 -31.50 30.56
C GLY A 885 -16.91 -31.92 29.99
N GLN A 886 -16.99 -33.15 29.50
CA GLN A 886 -18.22 -33.74 28.97
C GLN A 886 -19.39 -33.73 29.97
N TYR A 887 -19.12 -33.57 31.27
CA TYR A 887 -20.14 -33.59 32.34
C TYR A 887 -19.91 -32.55 33.46
N LEU A 888 -19.04 -31.55 33.24
CA LEU A 888 -18.70 -30.53 34.23
C LEU A 888 -18.88 -29.15 33.63
N SER A 889 -19.82 -28.38 34.19
CA SER A 889 -20.11 -27.02 33.78
C SER A 889 -20.56 -26.20 34.98
N VAL A 890 -20.09 -24.95 35.07
CA VAL A 890 -20.54 -24.01 36.10
C VAL A 890 -21.56 -23.03 35.53
N CYS A 891 -22.60 -22.74 36.30
CA CYS A 891 -23.66 -21.79 35.94
C CYS A 891 -23.47 -20.47 36.66
N ASN A 892 -22.91 -19.51 35.95
CA ASN A 892 -22.53 -18.22 36.47
C ASN A 892 -23.73 -17.27 36.46
N HIS A 893 -23.96 -16.62 37.60
CA HIS A 893 -25.07 -15.69 37.80
C HIS A 893 -24.59 -14.26 37.98
N TYR A 894 -23.34 -14.10 38.40
CA TYR A 894 -22.68 -12.80 38.47
C TYR A 894 -21.31 -12.88 37.80
N MET A 895 -20.91 -11.75 37.24
CA MET A 895 -19.59 -11.54 36.67
C MET A 895 -19.04 -10.24 37.24
N ILE A 896 -17.80 -10.25 37.70
CA ILE A 896 -17.01 -9.04 37.91
C ILE A 896 -16.07 -8.94 36.73
N GLU A 897 -16.09 -7.83 36.01
CA GLU A 897 -15.12 -7.51 34.97
C GLU A 897 -14.52 -6.14 35.30
N GLY A 898 -13.19 -6.12 35.52
CA GLY A 898 -12.51 -4.94 36.03
C GLY A 898 -13.11 -4.49 37.38
N ALA A 899 -13.68 -3.27 37.39
CA ALA A 899 -14.29 -2.64 38.55
C ALA A 899 -15.83 -2.62 38.50
N ALA A 900 -16.46 -3.43 37.64
CA ALA A 900 -17.91 -3.48 37.49
C ALA A 900 -18.48 -4.87 37.81
N LEU A 901 -19.60 -4.90 38.54
CA LEU A 901 -20.40 -6.09 38.77
C LEU A 901 -21.55 -6.14 37.78
N TYR A 902 -21.76 -7.33 37.23
CA TYR A 902 -22.90 -7.68 36.40
C TYR A 902 -23.67 -8.86 36.96
N SER A 903 -24.98 -8.89 36.69
CA SER A 903 -25.86 -10.04 36.90
C SER A 903 -26.33 -10.61 35.57
N TYR A 904 -26.44 -11.93 35.49
CA TYR A 904 -26.86 -12.62 34.27
C TYR A 904 -28.35 -12.39 33.99
N THR A 905 -28.68 -11.96 32.78
CA THR A 905 -30.05 -11.67 32.33
C THR A 905 -30.51 -12.54 31.17
N GLY A 906 -29.64 -13.43 30.69
CA GLY A 906 -29.93 -14.23 29.51
C GLY A 906 -31.10 -15.19 29.70
N THR A 907 -31.95 -15.27 28.67
CA THR A 907 -33.02 -16.26 28.57
C THR A 907 -32.79 -17.09 27.32
N THR A 908 -32.89 -18.41 27.42
CA THR A 908 -32.79 -19.29 26.25
C THR A 908 -34.18 -19.57 25.68
N THR A 909 -34.29 -19.64 24.36
CA THR A 909 -35.51 -20.08 23.69
C THR A 909 -35.58 -21.61 23.68
N ALA A 910 -36.78 -22.17 23.52
CA ALA A 910 -36.99 -23.62 23.52
C ALA A 910 -36.13 -24.37 22.47
N ASP A 911 -35.61 -23.67 21.45
CA ASP A 911 -34.83 -24.25 20.36
C ASP A 911 -33.32 -24.10 20.49
N SER A 912 -32.82 -23.36 21.48
CA SER A 912 -31.37 -23.14 21.70
C SER A 912 -30.88 -23.77 23.01
N THR A 913 -29.75 -24.48 22.93
CA THR A 913 -29.01 -24.98 24.10
C THR A 913 -27.89 -24.04 24.56
N ALA A 914 -27.67 -22.92 23.86
CA ALA A 914 -26.61 -21.97 24.15
C ALA A 914 -27.16 -20.78 24.94
N ALA A 915 -26.61 -20.56 26.13
CA ALA A 915 -26.91 -19.41 26.98
C ALA A 915 -26.45 -18.13 26.26
N PRO A 916 -27.28 -17.09 26.05
CA PRO A 916 -26.80 -15.85 25.44
C PRO A 916 -25.86 -15.12 26.40
N TRP A 917 -24.83 -14.44 25.88
CA TRP A 917 -23.98 -13.53 26.65
C TRP A 917 -24.78 -12.26 26.98
N SER A 918 -25.48 -12.28 28.12
CA SER A 918 -26.41 -11.21 28.51
C SER A 918 -26.21 -10.89 29.98
N TRP A 919 -25.71 -9.67 30.22
CA TRP A 919 -25.25 -9.20 31.51
C TRP A 919 -25.77 -7.79 31.77
N GLN A 920 -26.37 -7.58 32.94
CA GLN A 920 -26.85 -6.27 33.37
C GLN A 920 -25.94 -5.73 34.47
N TYR A 921 -25.45 -4.51 34.30
CA TYR A 921 -24.67 -3.80 35.32
C TYR A 921 -25.49 -3.67 36.61
N VAL A 922 -24.82 -3.92 37.75
CA VAL A 922 -25.43 -3.89 39.08
C VAL A 922 -24.80 -2.81 39.95
N ALA A 923 -23.46 -2.80 40.05
CA ALA A 923 -22.73 -1.92 40.96
C ALA A 923 -21.24 -1.88 40.63
N ASP A 924 -20.53 -0.88 41.17
CA ASP A 924 -19.07 -0.82 41.13
C ASP A 924 -18.44 -1.78 42.16
N VAL A 925 -17.24 -2.26 41.83
CA VAL A 925 -16.38 -3.13 42.63
C VAL A 925 -15.04 -2.45 42.82
N SER A 926 -14.53 -2.44 44.05
CA SER A 926 -13.17 -1.93 44.27
C SER A 926 -12.16 -2.96 43.79
N LEU A 927 -11.35 -2.59 42.80
CA LEU A 927 -10.22 -3.38 42.30
C LEU A 927 -8.90 -2.72 42.71
N LEU A 928 -8.05 -3.46 43.39
CA LEU A 928 -6.67 -3.10 43.69
C LEU A 928 -5.73 -4.08 42.99
N GLN A 929 -4.76 -3.54 42.25
CA GLN A 929 -3.67 -4.32 41.67
C GLN A 929 -2.34 -3.85 42.27
N ASP A 930 -1.61 -4.76 42.89
CA ASP A 930 -0.24 -4.54 43.37
C ASP A 930 0.70 -5.56 42.69
N GLY A 931 1.39 -5.09 41.64
CA GLY A 931 2.14 -5.97 40.75
C GLY A 931 1.25 -7.04 40.10
N TYR A 932 1.49 -8.31 40.44
CA TYR A 932 0.70 -9.45 39.96
C TYR A 932 -0.49 -9.81 40.83
N ASP A 933 -0.61 -9.22 42.03
CA ASP A 933 -1.65 -9.57 42.98
C ASP A 933 -2.86 -8.66 42.78
N TYR A 934 -3.98 -9.28 42.40
CA TYR A 934 -5.26 -8.63 42.17
C TYR A 934 -6.17 -8.89 43.37
N THR A 935 -6.84 -7.85 43.84
CA THR A 935 -7.82 -7.91 44.92
C THR A 935 -9.10 -7.19 44.52
N TRP A 936 -10.20 -7.92 44.47
CA TRP A 936 -11.55 -7.37 44.24
C TRP A 936 -12.32 -7.36 45.55
N THR A 937 -12.90 -6.22 45.90
CA THR A 937 -13.80 -6.09 47.06
C THR A 937 -15.21 -5.79 46.58
N PHE A 938 -16.04 -6.82 46.66
CA PHE A 938 -17.43 -6.83 46.27
C PHE A 938 -18.32 -6.31 47.41
N PRO A 939 -19.15 -5.26 47.21
CA PRO A 939 -20.02 -4.70 48.26
C PRO A 939 -21.25 -5.56 48.61
N VAL A 940 -21.26 -6.83 48.21
CA VAL A 940 -22.28 -7.81 48.60
C VAL A 940 -21.59 -8.95 49.33
N GLY A 941 -22.07 -9.22 50.54
CA GLY A 941 -21.58 -10.30 51.38
C GLY A 941 -22.46 -11.55 51.33
N SER A 942 -22.02 -12.55 52.08
CA SER A 942 -22.71 -13.84 52.27
C SER A 942 -24.15 -13.73 52.78
N SER A 943 -24.59 -12.56 53.26
CA SER A 943 -25.98 -12.34 53.72
C SER A 943 -26.99 -12.18 52.58
N VAL A 944 -26.54 -11.94 51.34
CA VAL A 944 -27.42 -11.69 50.18
C VAL A 944 -27.31 -12.82 49.15
N VAL A 945 -26.09 -13.23 48.78
CA VAL A 945 -25.81 -14.31 47.81
C VAL A 945 -24.64 -15.16 48.33
N ASP A 946 -24.64 -16.47 48.05
CA ASP A 946 -23.46 -17.31 48.29
C ASP A 946 -22.36 -16.93 47.28
N THR A 947 -21.35 -16.23 47.78
CA THR A 947 -20.20 -15.72 47.03
C THR A 947 -18.96 -16.60 47.15
N SER A 948 -19.06 -17.75 47.85
CA SER A 948 -17.93 -18.65 48.12
C SER A 948 -17.43 -19.39 46.87
N ARG A 949 -18.30 -19.54 45.88
CA ARG A 949 -18.05 -20.30 44.66
C ARG A 949 -17.78 -19.34 43.52
N PHE A 950 -16.52 -19.29 43.13
CA PHE A 950 -16.07 -18.40 42.06
C PHE A 950 -15.01 -19.06 41.19
N LEU A 951 -14.79 -18.48 40.01
CA LEU A 951 -13.65 -18.77 39.15
C LEU A 951 -13.06 -17.47 38.63
N VAL A 952 -11.75 -17.48 38.39
CA VAL A 952 -11.02 -16.42 37.73
C VAL A 952 -10.84 -16.81 36.27
N GLN A 953 -11.36 -16.00 35.36
CA GLN A 953 -11.13 -16.15 33.93
C GLN A 953 -10.16 -15.06 33.47
N VAL A 954 -9.19 -15.46 32.66
CA VAL A 954 -8.31 -14.55 31.93
C VAL A 954 -8.40 -14.84 30.43
N GLN A 955 -8.48 -13.78 29.61
CA GLN A 955 -8.66 -13.89 28.15
C GLN A 955 -7.97 -12.73 27.41
N GLY A 956 -7.39 -13.02 26.25
CA GLY A 956 -6.75 -12.07 25.34
C GLY A 956 -5.31 -11.71 25.74
N TYR A 957 -4.38 -11.71 24.78
CA TYR A 957 -2.94 -11.39 24.93
C TYR A 957 -2.10 -12.34 25.80
N GLY A 958 -2.72 -13.36 26.38
CA GLY A 958 -2.04 -14.50 26.97
C GLY A 958 -2.88 -15.78 26.80
N PRO A 959 -2.33 -16.96 27.14
CA PRO A 959 -3.07 -18.22 27.08
C PRO A 959 -4.35 -18.14 27.93
N PRO A 960 -5.55 -18.32 27.36
CA PRO A 960 -6.78 -18.21 28.12
C PRO A 960 -6.86 -19.28 29.21
N ALA A 961 -7.37 -18.92 30.38
CA ALA A 961 -7.51 -19.85 31.50
C ALA A 961 -8.77 -19.56 32.32
N ASN A 962 -9.38 -20.63 32.84
CA ASN A 962 -10.46 -20.58 33.82
C ASN A 962 -10.01 -21.32 35.09
N VAL A 963 -9.69 -20.59 36.15
CA VAL A 963 -9.16 -21.14 37.41
C VAL A 963 -10.22 -21.09 38.50
N LEU A 964 -10.64 -22.25 38.99
CA LEU A 964 -11.59 -22.35 40.11
C LEU A 964 -10.97 -21.82 41.39
N GLY A 965 -11.71 -20.97 42.09
CA GLY A 965 -11.29 -20.35 43.35
C GLY A 965 -11.40 -21.27 44.58
N TYR A 966 -11.90 -22.49 44.40
CA TYR A 966 -12.03 -23.50 45.44
C TYR A 966 -11.93 -24.92 44.87
N CYS A 967 -11.60 -25.84 45.76
CA CYS A 967 -11.54 -27.27 45.52
C CYS A 967 -12.91 -27.94 45.42
N ILE A 968 -13.21 -28.60 44.30
CA ILE A 968 -14.40 -29.47 44.21
C ILE A 968 -14.02 -30.86 44.76
N ALA A 969 -14.63 -31.24 45.89
CA ALA A 969 -14.62 -32.62 46.37
C ALA A 969 -15.62 -33.44 45.51
N GLY A 970 -15.14 -34.52 44.88
CA GLY A 970 -15.94 -35.35 43.98
C GLY A 970 -17.23 -35.86 44.64
N ALA A 971 -18.36 -35.62 43.98
CA ALA A 971 -19.63 -36.23 44.35
C ALA A 971 -19.70 -37.64 43.74
N GLY A 972 -19.62 -38.66 44.59
CA GLY A 972 -20.05 -40.02 44.26
C GLY A 972 -19.04 -40.88 43.50
N ASP A 973 -18.82 -42.07 44.04
CA ASP A 973 -17.97 -43.18 43.60
C ASP A 973 -17.57 -43.23 42.11
N ALA A 974 -16.25 -43.26 41.92
CA ALA A 974 -15.50 -43.67 40.72
C ALA A 974 -15.11 -42.63 39.65
N VAL A 975 -14.65 -41.43 40.05
CA VAL A 975 -13.52 -40.71 39.39
C VAL A 975 -12.86 -39.76 40.42
N THR A 976 -11.55 -39.84 40.64
CA THR A 976 -10.72 -38.80 41.31
C THR A 976 -9.56 -38.47 40.36
N PRO A 977 -9.14 -37.19 40.21
CA PRO A 977 -8.68 -36.34 41.31
C PRO A 977 -9.60 -35.14 41.61
N SER A 978 -9.50 -34.66 42.85
CA SER A 978 -9.92 -33.34 43.31
C SER A 978 -9.70 -32.25 42.26
N TYR A 979 -10.73 -31.46 41.93
CA TYR A 979 -10.58 -30.23 41.13
C TYR A 979 -10.05 -29.08 41.99
N CYS A 980 -9.04 -29.41 42.80
CA CYS A 980 -8.17 -28.48 43.48
C CYS A 980 -6.97 -28.27 42.58
N THR A 981 -6.48 -27.05 42.53
CA THR A 981 -5.10 -26.70 42.16
C THR A 981 -4.12 -27.89 42.28
N ASP A 982 -3.50 -28.23 41.15
CA ASP A 982 -2.37 -29.18 40.97
C ASP A 982 -2.70 -30.58 40.39
N THR A 983 -3.18 -30.67 39.14
CA THR A 983 -2.88 -31.80 38.22
C THR A 983 -2.89 -31.36 36.76
N SER A 984 -1.69 -31.33 36.18
CA SER A 984 -1.24 -31.54 34.78
C SER A 984 -2.17 -31.58 33.54
N ASP A 985 -3.50 -31.64 33.59
CA ASP A 985 -4.29 -32.01 32.40
C ASP A 985 -5.68 -31.36 32.26
N ALA A 986 -6.04 -30.37 33.09
CA ALA A 986 -7.29 -29.62 32.91
C ALA A 986 -7.13 -28.40 31.98
N HIS A 987 -6.39 -28.57 30.88
CA HIS A 987 -6.50 -27.67 29.73
C HIS A 987 -7.67 -28.16 28.87
N MET A 988 -8.85 -27.58 29.08
CA MET A 988 -9.87 -27.63 28.04
C MET A 988 -9.91 -26.29 27.33
N ALA A 989 -9.51 -26.33 26.06
CA ALA A 989 -9.83 -25.30 25.09
C ALA A 989 -11.34 -25.03 25.16
N LEU A 990 -11.69 -23.76 25.20
CA LEU A 990 -13.08 -23.30 25.11
C LEU A 990 -13.69 -23.84 23.79
N PRO A 991 -14.95 -24.31 23.78
CA PRO A 991 -15.86 -23.85 22.73
C PRO A 991 -16.02 -22.33 22.93
N GLU A 992 -15.67 -21.57 21.90
CA GLU A 992 -15.62 -20.11 21.91
C GLU A 992 -16.86 -19.50 22.61
N PRO A 993 -16.69 -18.57 23.57
CA PRO A 993 -17.74 -17.65 23.95
C PRO A 993 -17.94 -16.64 22.80
N PHE A 994 -19.21 -16.43 22.44
CA PHE A 994 -19.76 -15.49 21.44
C PHE A 994 -19.02 -14.17 21.24
#